data_AF-A0A0X3V3N0-F1
#
_entry.id   AF-A0A0X3V3N0-F1
#
_cell.length_a   1.000
_cell.length_b   1.000
_cell.length_c   1.000
_cell.angle_alpha   90.00
_cell.angle_beta   90.00
_cell.angle_gamma   90.00
#
_symmetry.space_group_name_H-M   'P 1'
#
loop_
_entity.id
_entity.type
_entity.pdbx_description
1 polymer ?
#
loop_
_entity_poly.entity_id
_entity_poly.type
_entity_poly.pdbx_seq_one_letter_code
_entity_poly.pdbx_strand_id
1 'polypeptide(L)'
;MYRRRRGRAMSGRAGEPDAGRAAGGALGASALLRIAGLPGAVWASAGNGPLFARAAGLAEETRQLAVRAAALGDRLGTDLVPDPALADAARGPVLALRRRLHAGSAPGPGDTAVLATVAALSPALADDLADLAARAATLAAVREDFATAVAAEHERVGRLALGLLHTDPVLWNHLAGAAPRIVADFARRAAAGEPWHGKRLRKYTGYVWRVAARAAAKTTPRDWLGQLAAVPLGPPHQDRAGGGRLLVPGAEAGPLALSTMENVHLLWDRLRTLGPDTAGPATPLALTPLHLPAPGGVLRCAVVDTGAGGARLRRIELRRTPVLDAVLALLATGPRPLAEIERQLTARLRSPGHTTADGRRRAAAALRGFLLHLLRLGVLQVCAAPRQRHLDWAAAGRIRTPDVPPGISPALAPQPAPGRAAQRAAPDQDATWFTDSYRLLDSVPGTGPGSAALERVTRGLRLAGRLAALGAADREPADAAAGRPPHPDLADLGPEPRSVADLMTALPPAAGPDGGTGPDAGSGPDDRNAADDRNARPRYEGWHPARTPGSGYARLLAHLADRLDADHLDLDDALLDALGAPAAAPELLTAWPADCLLRPLGDPHGPVAVLETVSPAGVLDARFAEALGARRALPPGTPRESRGGDRGAGRGADPGYPNPAAYRAFLAAVERAVGVRFVEVLVPPLDARAANAVRRPVLTRWCAGDPNTALYYGSSGAGGAGGGDTARPEETPDPGDTPDPGDALDPADPAHPGSVRHLPLHRITLRTEGPRIVAEADGVRVLPVHHATRTAAPPYDRLTRLLMAAAHPATRHVVQLGGLIGAFPDARRVPRLSVGGELVVSPAQWRIAADELWAPGAPEADKVTALAVLRRTRRLPRFCFVRAAPGAKPVPVDLAALPALRTLERLREAAADGPLIAEEALPGPGRSPVRDALHHGAAVAAQLQLRVPCAARPAELAARAAAALRDWLGPPPPAADPQTTPDARGDGHPPGRIRTPREGGQPCPRSN
;
A
#
# COMPACT_ATOMS: atom_id res chain seq x y z
N MET A 1 -33.17 -71.43 -12.69
CA MET A 1 -34.49 -71.44 -13.36
C MET A 1 -34.56 -70.30 -14.35
N TYR A 2 -34.96 -70.61 -15.59
CA TYR A 2 -35.53 -69.75 -16.66
C TYR A 2 -34.85 -68.40 -16.97
N ARG A 3 -34.04 -68.33 -18.05
CA ARG A 3 -34.42 -67.94 -19.45
C ARG A 3 -34.76 -66.44 -19.56
N ARG A 4 -34.28 -65.64 -20.52
CA ARG A 4 -33.54 -65.86 -21.78
C ARG A 4 -33.12 -64.47 -22.32
N ARG A 5 -31.89 -64.40 -22.88
CA ARG A 5 -31.46 -63.83 -24.19
C ARG A 5 -32.12 -62.52 -24.66
N ARG A 6 -31.39 -61.51 -25.18
CA ARG A 6 -30.51 -61.48 -26.39
C ARG A 6 -29.74 -60.14 -26.35
N GLY A 7 -28.53 -59.94 -26.87
CA GLY A 7 -27.62 -60.74 -27.67
C GLY A 7 -26.26 -60.02 -27.81
N ARG A 8 -25.22 -60.79 -28.12
CA ARG A 8 -23.92 -60.37 -28.67
C ARG A 8 -24.14 -59.45 -29.91
N ALA A 9 -23.24 -58.57 -30.33
CA ALA A 9 -21.80 -58.76 -30.46
C ALA A 9 -21.03 -57.46 -30.81
N MET A 10 -19.76 -57.44 -30.39
CA MET A 10 -18.55 -57.08 -31.18
C MET A 10 -18.10 -55.61 -31.34
N SER A 11 -16.80 -55.46 -31.07
CA SER A 11 -15.86 -54.37 -31.37
C SER A 11 -16.04 -53.09 -30.56
N GLY A 12 -15.05 -52.54 -29.85
CA GLY A 12 -13.62 -52.58 -30.11
C GLY A 12 -13.14 -51.20 -30.58
N ARG A 13 -13.17 -50.21 -29.68
CA ARG A 13 -12.29 -49.04 -29.74
C ARG A 13 -11.81 -48.76 -28.33
N ALA A 14 -10.50 -48.94 -28.16
CA ALA A 14 -9.77 -48.44 -27.01
C ALA A 14 -10.10 -46.96 -26.83
N GLY A 15 -10.60 -46.60 -25.64
CA GLY A 15 -10.79 -45.21 -25.28
C GLY A 15 -9.43 -44.52 -25.23
N GLU A 16 -9.29 -43.47 -26.04
CA GLU A 16 -8.21 -42.51 -25.93
C GLU A 16 -8.08 -42.03 -24.48
N PRO A 17 -6.85 -41.94 -23.93
CA PRO A 17 -6.65 -41.36 -22.62
C PRO A 17 -7.04 -39.88 -22.68
N ASP A 18 -7.99 -39.52 -21.82
CA ASP A 18 -8.50 -38.17 -21.57
C ASP A 18 -7.33 -37.17 -21.34
N ALA A 19 -6.90 -36.50 -22.41
CA ALA A 19 -5.85 -35.48 -22.44
C ALA A 19 -6.37 -34.10 -21.95
N GLY A 20 -7.35 -34.09 -21.04
CA GLY A 20 -8.04 -32.89 -20.54
C GLY A 20 -7.60 -32.38 -19.16
N ARG A 21 -6.66 -33.03 -18.46
CA ARG A 21 -6.11 -32.52 -17.18
C ARG A 21 -5.07 -31.41 -17.43
N ALA A 22 -5.53 -30.24 -17.87
CA ALA A 22 -4.71 -29.05 -17.96
C ALA A 22 -4.21 -28.61 -16.56
N ALA A 23 -2.92 -28.33 -16.45
CA ALA A 23 -2.12 -28.07 -15.25
C ALA A 23 -2.44 -26.77 -14.46
N GLY A 24 -3.70 -26.35 -14.37
CA GLY A 24 -4.11 -25.17 -13.61
C GLY A 24 -4.71 -25.54 -12.25
N GLY A 25 -4.00 -25.26 -11.15
CA GLY A 25 -4.57 -25.35 -9.79
C GLY A 25 -5.81 -24.46 -9.61
N ALA A 26 -6.58 -24.69 -8.57
CA ALA A 26 -7.78 -23.88 -8.28
C ALA A 26 -7.42 -22.43 -7.89
N LEU A 27 -8.24 -21.47 -8.30
CA LEU A 27 -8.16 -20.07 -7.87
C LEU A 27 -8.38 -19.99 -6.36
N GLY A 28 -7.49 -19.28 -5.66
CA GLY A 28 -7.61 -19.14 -4.22
C GLY A 28 -7.44 -20.47 -3.50
N ALA A 29 -6.65 -21.41 -4.03
CA ALA A 29 -6.26 -22.63 -3.31
C ALA A 29 -5.28 -22.35 -2.15
N SER A 30 -4.70 -21.14 -2.12
CA SER A 30 -3.88 -20.68 -1.01
C SER A 30 -4.27 -19.26 -0.62
N ALA A 31 -4.18 -18.96 0.66
CA ALA A 31 -4.23 -17.60 1.18
C ALA A 31 -2.81 -17.10 1.49
N LEU A 32 -2.64 -15.78 1.56
CA LEU A 32 -1.38 -15.16 1.97
C LEU A 32 -1.57 -14.52 3.34
N LEU A 33 -0.91 -15.05 4.35
CA LEU A 33 -0.90 -14.52 5.71
C LEU A 33 0.21 -13.46 5.85
N ARG A 34 -0.18 -12.28 6.32
CA ARG A 34 0.71 -11.16 6.64
C ARG A 34 0.85 -11.05 8.15
N ILE A 35 2.07 -11.09 8.64
CA ILE A 35 2.39 -11.23 10.06
C ILE A 35 3.21 -10.02 10.50
N ALA A 36 2.84 -9.42 11.62
CA ALA A 36 3.61 -8.36 12.27
C ALA A 36 4.98 -8.90 12.71
N GLY A 37 6.05 -8.13 12.51
CA GLY A 37 7.40 -8.56 12.86
C GLY A 37 7.66 -8.67 14.36
N LEU A 38 6.87 -8.02 15.22
CA LEU A 38 6.99 -8.10 16.67
C LEU A 38 5.70 -8.54 17.34
N PRO A 39 5.77 -9.16 18.53
CA PRO A 39 4.60 -9.41 19.36
C PRO A 39 3.98 -8.10 19.86
N GLY A 40 2.65 -8.10 19.99
CA GLY A 40 1.93 -6.99 20.60
C GLY A 40 2.36 -6.71 22.05
N ALA A 41 2.81 -7.74 22.76
CA ALA A 41 3.30 -7.65 24.15
C ALA A 41 4.59 -6.81 24.26
N VAL A 42 5.48 -6.89 23.26
CA VAL A 42 6.70 -6.06 23.22
C VAL A 42 6.32 -4.58 23.16
N TRP A 43 5.38 -4.23 22.29
CA TRP A 43 4.87 -2.86 22.22
C TRP A 43 4.15 -2.43 23.51
N ALA A 44 3.29 -3.29 24.06
CA ALA A 44 2.54 -3.02 25.29
C ALA A 44 3.42 -2.86 26.55
N SER A 45 4.65 -3.39 26.54
CA SER A 45 5.60 -3.26 27.66
C SER A 45 6.09 -1.83 27.91
N ALA A 46 5.91 -0.94 26.92
CA ALA A 46 6.16 0.49 27.07
C ALA A 46 5.16 1.18 28.00
N GLY A 47 3.97 0.61 28.21
CA GLY A 47 2.93 1.26 28.99
C GLY A 47 3.07 1.07 30.50
N ASN A 48 2.58 2.06 31.24
CA ASN A 48 2.53 2.09 32.70
C ASN A 48 1.12 2.49 33.16
N GLY A 49 0.21 1.51 33.16
CA GLY A 49 -1.18 1.69 33.59
C GLY A 49 -1.32 2.36 34.96
N PRO A 50 -0.58 1.92 36.00
CA PRO A 50 -0.60 2.54 37.32
C PRO A 50 -0.24 4.04 37.32
N LEU A 51 0.78 4.46 36.56
CA LEU A 51 1.16 5.87 36.46
C LEU A 51 0.02 6.71 35.87
N PHE A 52 -0.62 6.24 34.80
CA PHE A 52 -1.75 6.93 34.19
C PHE A 52 -3.01 6.92 35.08
N ALA A 53 -3.23 5.85 35.86
CA ALA A 53 -4.30 5.80 36.85
C ALA A 53 -4.07 6.82 37.98
N ARG A 54 -2.84 6.93 38.49
CA ARG A 54 -2.42 7.96 39.45
C ARG A 54 -2.62 9.37 38.90
N ALA A 55 -2.27 9.60 37.63
CA ALA A 55 -2.48 10.88 36.96
C ALA A 55 -3.96 11.27 36.88
N ALA A 56 -4.84 10.31 36.54
CA ALA A 56 -6.29 10.55 36.53
C ALA A 56 -6.85 10.81 37.94
N GLY A 57 -6.30 10.16 38.97
CA GLY A 57 -6.64 10.43 40.38
C GLY A 57 -6.25 11.85 40.80
N LEU A 58 -5.02 12.26 40.49
CA LEU A 58 -4.51 13.61 40.76
C LEU A 58 -5.34 14.71 40.10
N ALA A 59 -5.78 14.50 38.86
CA ALA A 59 -6.67 15.43 38.16
C ALA A 59 -8.02 15.56 38.86
N GLU A 60 -8.58 14.44 39.32
CA GLU A 60 -9.85 14.40 40.03
C GLU A 60 -9.78 15.08 41.39
N GLU A 61 -8.72 14.84 42.17
CA GLU A 61 -8.47 15.53 43.44
C GLU A 61 -8.29 17.04 43.24
N THR A 62 -7.55 17.44 42.18
CA THR A 62 -7.41 18.86 41.80
C THR A 62 -8.75 19.50 41.52
N ARG A 63 -9.62 18.82 40.77
CA ARG A 63 -10.95 19.30 40.41
C ARG A 63 -11.84 19.44 41.65
N GLN A 64 -11.81 18.45 42.54
CA GLN A 64 -12.56 18.50 43.81
C GLN A 64 -12.10 19.65 44.70
N LEU A 65 -10.78 19.89 44.77
CA LEU A 65 -10.22 21.00 45.52
C LEU A 65 -10.64 22.36 44.95
N ALA A 66 -10.64 22.51 43.62
CA ALA A 66 -11.11 23.73 42.95
C ALA A 66 -12.61 23.98 43.18
N VAL A 67 -13.45 22.94 43.14
CA VAL A 67 -14.89 23.04 43.45
C VAL A 67 -15.10 23.49 44.91
N ARG A 68 -14.34 22.93 45.84
CA ARG A 68 -14.40 23.33 47.26
C ARG A 68 -13.91 24.77 47.45
N ALA A 69 -12.85 25.18 46.77
CA ALA A 69 -12.36 26.55 46.79
C ALA A 69 -13.43 27.53 46.32
N ALA A 70 -14.11 27.26 45.20
CA ALA A 70 -15.19 28.10 44.70
C ALA A 70 -16.35 28.22 45.71
N ALA A 71 -16.77 27.10 46.31
CA ALA A 71 -17.81 27.09 47.34
C ALA A 71 -17.42 27.92 48.60
N LEU A 72 -16.16 27.87 49.03
CA LEU A 72 -15.67 28.74 50.11
C LEU A 72 -15.56 30.21 49.68
N GLY A 73 -15.27 30.47 48.41
CA GLY A 73 -15.34 31.81 47.81
C GLY A 73 -16.76 32.40 47.81
N ASP A 74 -17.79 31.57 47.60
CA ASP A 74 -19.19 31.98 47.77
C ASP A 74 -19.50 32.32 49.22
N ARG A 75 -19.13 31.44 50.16
CA ARG A 75 -19.33 31.69 51.60
C ARG A 75 -18.63 32.95 52.09
N LEU A 76 -17.39 33.21 51.66
CA LEU A 76 -16.72 34.49 51.96
C LEU A 76 -17.51 35.71 51.45
N GLY A 77 -18.12 35.60 50.27
CA GLY A 77 -18.90 36.67 49.66
C GLY A 77 -20.25 36.92 50.33
N THR A 78 -20.89 35.84 50.80
CA THR A 78 -22.22 35.88 51.43
C THR A 78 -22.14 36.20 52.92
N ASP A 79 -21.18 35.59 53.62
CA ASP A 79 -21.16 35.56 55.09
C ASP A 79 -20.23 36.64 55.66
N LEU A 80 -19.09 36.91 55.02
CA LEU A 80 -18.02 37.75 55.61
C LEU A 80 -17.90 39.14 54.98
N VAL A 81 -17.98 39.25 53.65
CA VAL A 81 -17.87 40.56 52.96
C VAL A 81 -18.94 41.57 53.40
N PRO A 82 -20.21 41.16 53.65
CA PRO A 82 -21.25 42.07 54.15
C PRO A 82 -21.17 42.37 55.65
N ASP A 83 -20.29 41.70 56.41
CA ASP A 83 -20.22 41.85 57.86
C ASP A 83 -19.79 43.29 58.25
N PRO A 84 -20.57 43.99 59.09
CA PRO A 84 -20.22 45.34 59.55
C PRO A 84 -18.95 45.39 60.41
N ALA A 85 -18.55 44.27 61.03
CA ALA A 85 -17.31 44.16 61.80
C ALA A 85 -16.05 44.00 60.93
N LEU A 86 -16.21 43.76 59.62
CA LEU A 86 -15.09 43.73 58.68
C LEU A 86 -14.64 45.16 58.33
N ALA A 87 -13.46 45.55 58.84
CA ALA A 87 -12.87 46.85 58.59
C ALA A 87 -12.64 47.14 57.08
N ASP A 88 -12.84 48.38 56.67
CA ASP A 88 -12.72 48.79 55.26
C ASP A 88 -11.35 48.48 54.64
N ALA A 89 -10.27 48.63 55.42
CA ALA A 89 -8.91 48.30 55.00
C ALA A 89 -8.71 46.79 54.74
N ALA A 90 -9.48 45.91 55.38
CA ALA A 90 -9.40 44.46 55.23
C ALA A 90 -10.32 43.90 54.12
N ARG A 91 -11.33 44.67 53.70
CA ARG A 91 -12.33 44.25 52.71
C ARG A 91 -11.72 44.01 51.33
N GLY A 92 -10.76 44.83 50.89
CA GLY A 92 -10.04 44.66 49.63
C GLY A 92 -9.27 43.33 49.52
N PRO A 93 -8.39 42.99 50.48
CA PRO A 93 -7.71 41.71 50.56
C PRO A 93 -8.64 40.48 50.63
N VAL A 94 -9.73 40.56 51.39
CA VAL A 94 -10.75 39.48 51.45
C VAL A 94 -11.43 39.29 50.08
N LEU A 95 -11.77 40.37 49.38
CA LEU A 95 -12.32 40.30 48.02
C LEU A 95 -11.32 39.74 47.00
N ALA A 96 -10.02 39.98 47.17
CA ALA A 96 -8.98 39.39 46.34
C ALA A 96 -8.86 37.87 46.60
N LEU A 97 -8.86 37.45 47.86
CA LEU A 97 -8.88 36.03 48.23
C LEU A 97 -10.13 35.33 47.68
N ARG A 98 -11.31 35.93 47.83
CA ARG A 98 -12.57 35.46 47.24
C ARG A 98 -12.44 35.25 45.73
N ARG A 99 -11.89 36.23 44.99
CA ARG A 99 -11.70 36.11 43.53
C ARG A 99 -10.78 34.96 43.16
N ARG A 100 -9.71 34.72 43.92
CA ARG A 100 -8.81 33.57 43.68
C ARG A 100 -9.47 32.23 44.01
N LEU A 101 -10.24 32.16 45.09
CA LEU A 101 -11.01 30.97 45.47
C LEU A 101 -12.06 30.62 44.40
N HIS A 102 -12.74 31.62 43.84
CA HIS A 102 -13.62 31.47 42.68
C HIS A 102 -12.88 30.95 41.43
N ALA A 103 -11.63 31.35 41.25
CA ALA A 103 -10.75 30.79 40.24
C ALA A 103 -10.16 29.41 40.61
N GLY A 104 -10.62 28.79 41.71
CA GLY A 104 -10.21 27.46 42.15
C GLY A 104 -8.87 27.41 42.91
N SER A 105 -8.30 28.55 43.30
CA SER A 105 -7.00 28.64 43.98
C SER A 105 -7.16 28.68 45.51
N ALA A 106 -6.49 27.77 46.21
CA ALA A 106 -6.46 27.73 47.67
C ALA A 106 -5.64 28.89 48.28
N PRO A 107 -5.87 29.22 49.57
CA PRO A 107 -5.05 30.19 50.29
C PRO A 107 -3.58 29.75 50.37
N GLY A 108 -2.66 30.70 50.25
CA GLY A 108 -1.21 30.45 50.34
C GLY A 108 -0.55 31.17 51.52
N PRO A 109 0.78 31.04 51.68
CA PRO A 109 1.53 31.70 52.76
C PRO A 109 1.36 33.23 52.79
N GLY A 110 1.13 33.85 51.63
CA GLY A 110 0.85 35.29 51.51
C GLY A 110 -0.53 35.73 52.05
N ASP A 111 -1.41 34.78 52.38
CA ASP A 111 -2.76 35.07 52.86
C ASP A 111 -2.89 35.06 54.38
N THR A 112 -1.79 34.85 55.11
CA THR A 112 -1.78 34.71 56.58
C THR A 112 -2.51 35.85 57.29
N ALA A 113 -2.31 37.11 56.89
CA ALA A 113 -2.98 38.27 57.48
C ALA A 113 -4.48 38.33 57.16
N VAL A 114 -4.89 37.87 55.98
CA VAL A 114 -6.30 37.78 55.58
C VAL A 114 -6.99 36.65 56.34
N LEU A 115 -6.34 35.49 56.46
CA LEU A 115 -6.87 34.35 57.21
C LEU A 115 -7.02 34.67 58.71
N ALA A 116 -6.12 35.45 59.30
CA ALA A 116 -6.27 35.94 60.68
C ALA A 116 -7.51 36.83 60.84
N THR A 117 -7.78 37.71 59.86
CA THR A 117 -9.01 38.52 59.82
C THR A 117 -10.25 37.64 59.70
N VAL A 118 -10.23 36.62 58.82
CA VAL A 118 -11.35 35.68 58.68
C VAL A 118 -11.56 34.89 59.97
N ALA A 119 -10.50 34.43 60.64
CA ALA A 119 -10.59 33.67 61.88
C ALA A 119 -11.19 34.46 63.04
N ALA A 120 -10.90 35.77 63.10
CA ALA A 120 -11.46 36.66 64.14
C ALA A 120 -12.99 36.87 63.99
N LEU A 121 -13.50 36.83 62.76
CA LEU A 121 -14.91 37.13 62.44
C LEU A 121 -15.76 35.87 62.21
N SER A 122 -15.15 34.82 61.63
CA SER A 122 -15.79 33.55 61.33
C SER A 122 -14.80 32.38 61.51
N PRO A 123 -14.65 31.85 62.73
CA PRO A 123 -13.72 30.77 63.03
C PRO A 123 -13.95 29.53 62.15
N ALA A 124 -15.21 29.12 61.98
CA ALA A 124 -15.54 27.94 61.16
C ALA A 124 -15.16 28.09 59.68
N LEU A 125 -15.28 29.30 59.11
CA LEU A 125 -14.85 29.56 57.73
C LEU A 125 -13.32 29.59 57.61
N ALA A 126 -12.62 30.09 58.64
CA ALA A 126 -11.17 30.03 58.70
C ALA A 126 -10.65 28.59 58.79
N ASP A 127 -11.30 27.72 59.58
CA ASP A 127 -10.96 26.29 59.66
C ASP A 127 -11.13 25.59 58.30
N ASP A 128 -12.22 25.87 57.59
CA ASP A 128 -12.45 25.35 56.24
C ASP A 128 -11.40 25.82 55.23
N LEU A 129 -10.99 27.10 55.31
CA LEU A 129 -9.93 27.67 54.47
C LEU A 129 -8.54 27.10 54.82
N ALA A 130 -8.29 26.81 56.11
CA ALA A 130 -7.07 26.17 56.57
C ALA A 130 -6.99 24.70 56.11
N ASP A 131 -8.08 23.93 56.20
CA ASP A 131 -8.15 22.56 55.65
C ASP A 131 -7.96 22.58 54.12
N LEU A 132 -8.57 23.54 53.42
CA LEU A 132 -8.34 23.72 51.98
C LEU A 132 -6.86 23.98 51.66
N ALA A 133 -6.20 24.87 52.42
CA ALA A 133 -4.78 25.19 52.24
C ALA A 133 -3.88 23.97 52.54
N ALA A 134 -4.15 23.23 53.62
CA ALA A 134 -3.41 22.02 53.98
C ALA A 134 -3.54 20.91 52.92
N ARG A 135 -4.75 20.70 52.39
CA ARG A 135 -4.99 19.78 51.28
C ARG A 135 -4.30 20.23 49.99
N ALA A 136 -4.29 21.54 49.70
CA ALA A 136 -3.61 22.08 48.53
C ALA A 136 -2.09 21.89 48.62
N ALA A 137 -1.50 22.10 49.81
CA ALA A 137 -0.07 21.84 50.06
C ALA A 137 0.27 20.36 49.90
N THR A 138 -0.57 19.47 50.43
CA THR A 138 -0.42 18.01 50.25
C THR A 138 -0.48 17.65 48.77
N LEU A 139 -1.47 18.14 48.03
CA LEU A 139 -1.61 17.88 46.60
C LEU A 139 -0.43 18.42 45.78
N ALA A 140 0.15 19.57 46.15
CA ALA A 140 1.36 20.11 45.53
C ALA A 140 2.55 19.16 45.71
N ALA A 141 2.79 18.64 46.91
CA ALA A 141 3.85 17.65 47.17
C ALA A 141 3.63 16.37 46.34
N VAL A 142 2.39 15.84 46.29
CA VAL A 142 2.08 14.64 45.48
C VAL A 142 2.32 14.88 43.98
N ARG A 143 2.13 16.12 43.48
CA ARG A 143 2.44 16.49 42.10
C ARG A 143 3.94 16.52 41.81
N GLU A 144 4.76 17.01 42.74
CA GLU A 144 6.22 16.95 42.61
C GLU A 144 6.73 15.51 42.58
N ASP A 145 6.21 14.66 43.48
CA ASP A 145 6.49 13.22 43.47
C ASP A 145 6.04 12.55 42.17
N PHE A 146 4.90 12.98 41.62
CA PHE A 146 4.40 12.48 40.35
C PHE A 146 5.29 12.89 39.17
N ALA A 147 5.79 14.13 39.14
CA ALA A 147 6.75 14.57 38.13
C ALA A 147 8.05 13.74 38.18
N THR A 148 8.52 13.41 39.38
CA THR A 148 9.66 12.50 39.59
C THR A 148 9.36 11.09 39.06
N ALA A 149 8.16 10.56 39.33
CA ALA A 149 7.73 9.26 38.80
C ALA A 149 7.65 9.25 37.27
N VAL A 150 7.23 10.35 36.63
CA VAL A 150 7.23 10.49 35.16
C VAL A 150 8.66 10.50 34.61
N ALA A 151 9.61 11.16 35.28
CA ALA A 151 11.02 11.14 34.89
C ALA A 151 11.62 9.72 35.00
N ALA A 152 11.32 9.00 36.09
CA ALA A 152 11.74 7.60 36.27
C ALA A 152 11.14 6.68 35.19
N GLU A 153 9.90 6.94 34.77
CA GLU A 153 9.27 6.20 33.68
C GLU A 153 9.95 6.41 32.33
N HIS A 154 10.48 7.61 32.02
CA HIS A 154 11.30 7.81 30.81
C HIS A 154 12.55 6.95 30.80
N GLU A 155 13.20 6.86 31.95
CA GLU A 155 14.38 6.03 32.12
C GLU A 155 14.06 4.55 31.94
N ARG A 156 12.95 4.06 32.55
CA ARG A 156 12.47 2.69 32.36
C ARG A 156 12.21 2.40 30.88
N VAL A 157 11.40 3.22 30.22
CA VAL A 157 10.99 3.05 28.81
C VAL A 157 12.18 3.18 27.85
N GLY A 158 13.13 4.07 28.16
CA GLY A 158 14.36 4.26 27.41
C GLY A 158 15.31 3.07 27.52
N ARG A 159 15.54 2.54 28.73
CA ARG A 159 16.32 1.32 28.94
C ARG A 159 15.68 0.12 28.26
N LEU A 160 14.36 0.00 28.32
CA LEU A 160 13.64 -1.09 27.65
C LEU A 160 13.83 -1.02 26.13
N ALA A 161 13.72 0.17 25.53
CA ALA A 161 13.98 0.38 24.11
C ALA A 161 15.43 0.02 23.74
N LEU A 162 16.39 0.39 24.58
CA LEU A 162 17.79 0.05 24.38
C LEU A 162 18.02 -1.46 24.49
N GLY A 163 17.41 -2.13 25.47
CA GLY A 163 17.46 -3.58 25.62
C GLY A 163 16.90 -4.30 24.39
N LEU A 164 15.71 -3.91 23.95
CA LEU A 164 15.07 -4.44 22.73
C LEU A 164 15.97 -4.27 21.50
N LEU A 165 16.62 -3.12 21.34
CA LEU A 165 17.54 -2.91 20.23
C LEU A 165 18.68 -3.93 20.21
N HIS A 166 19.17 -4.40 21.37
CA HIS A 166 20.26 -5.38 21.43
C HIS A 166 19.78 -6.83 21.32
N THR A 167 18.60 -7.14 21.84
CA THR A 167 18.14 -8.53 21.97
C THR A 167 17.17 -8.96 20.89
N ASP A 168 16.47 -8.03 20.25
CA ASP A 168 15.41 -8.34 19.30
C ASP A 168 15.94 -8.33 17.84
N PRO A 169 15.92 -9.47 17.14
CA PRO A 169 16.47 -9.57 15.80
C PRO A 169 15.69 -8.77 14.76
N VAL A 170 14.38 -8.58 14.94
CA VAL A 170 13.56 -7.82 13.98
C VAL A 170 13.86 -6.33 14.08
N LEU A 171 13.94 -5.80 15.30
CA LEU A 171 14.27 -4.39 15.53
C LEU A 171 15.70 -4.09 15.11
N TRP A 172 16.66 -4.93 15.49
CA TRP A 172 18.07 -4.73 15.15
C TRP A 172 18.27 -4.70 13.63
N ASN A 173 17.83 -5.73 12.91
CA ASN A 173 18.06 -5.82 11.46
C ASN A 173 17.40 -4.66 10.70
N HIS A 174 16.18 -4.25 11.11
CA HIS A 174 15.54 -3.09 10.49
C HIS A 174 16.29 -1.79 10.77
N LEU A 175 16.66 -1.54 12.03
CA LEU A 175 17.29 -0.28 12.44
C LEU A 175 18.74 -0.16 11.97
N ALA A 176 19.47 -1.27 11.86
CA ALA A 176 20.82 -1.30 11.30
C ALA A 176 20.82 -0.85 9.83
N GLY A 177 19.79 -1.21 9.06
CA GLY A 177 19.62 -0.74 7.68
C GLY A 177 19.03 0.67 7.58
N ALA A 178 17.96 0.96 8.33
CA ALA A 178 17.18 2.19 8.17
C ALA A 178 17.72 3.39 8.95
N ALA A 179 18.46 3.16 10.05
CA ALA A 179 18.95 4.21 10.93
C ALA A 179 20.26 3.82 11.65
N PRO A 180 21.34 3.45 10.94
CA PRO A 180 22.58 2.94 11.53
C PRO A 180 23.20 3.87 12.58
N ARG A 181 23.05 5.19 12.41
CA ARG A 181 23.53 6.18 13.39
C ARG A 181 22.79 6.10 14.73
N ILE A 182 21.49 5.82 14.72
CA ILE A 182 20.73 5.64 15.97
C ILE A 182 21.25 4.41 16.70
N VAL A 183 21.50 3.33 15.97
CA VAL A 183 22.03 2.09 16.52
C VAL A 183 23.36 2.31 17.23
N ALA A 184 24.32 2.96 16.56
CA ALA A 184 25.65 3.22 17.12
C ALA A 184 25.64 4.26 18.27
N ASP A 185 24.80 5.30 18.16
CA ASP A 185 24.81 6.41 19.11
C ASP A 185 24.00 6.14 20.38
N PHE A 186 22.94 5.34 20.31
CA PHE A 186 22.01 5.20 21.43
C PHE A 186 22.69 4.53 22.63
N ALA A 187 23.37 3.40 22.42
CA ALA A 187 24.10 2.69 23.47
C ALA A 187 25.23 3.55 24.06
N ARG A 188 26.02 4.21 23.20
CA ARG A 188 27.14 5.06 23.63
C ARG A 188 26.69 6.21 24.52
N ARG A 189 25.60 6.90 24.15
CA ARG A 189 25.08 8.04 24.94
C ARG A 189 24.48 7.61 26.27
N ALA A 190 23.76 6.49 26.28
CA ALA A 190 23.23 5.92 27.51
C ALA A 190 24.36 5.52 28.47
N ALA A 191 25.43 4.90 27.96
CA ALA A 191 26.61 4.55 28.75
C ALA A 191 27.38 5.78 29.26
N ALA A 192 27.35 6.89 28.54
CA ALA A 192 27.94 8.16 28.97
C ALA A 192 27.12 8.91 30.04
N GLY A 193 26.00 8.34 30.52
CA GLY A 193 25.17 8.94 31.56
C GLY A 193 24.34 10.14 31.09
N GLU A 194 24.09 10.29 29.78
CA GLU A 194 23.18 11.34 29.31
C GLU A 194 21.78 11.17 29.96
N PRO A 195 21.11 12.28 30.33
CA PRO A 195 19.80 12.20 30.97
C PRO A 195 18.74 11.61 30.02
N TRP A 196 17.98 10.61 30.50
CA TRP A 196 16.92 9.94 29.71
C TRP A 196 15.79 10.89 29.29
N HIS A 197 15.46 11.84 30.15
CA HIS A 197 14.55 12.96 29.91
C HIS A 197 15.19 14.08 29.07
N GLY A 198 16.42 13.92 28.59
CA GLY A 198 17.10 14.85 27.69
C GLY A 198 16.58 14.77 26.24
N LYS A 199 16.80 15.82 25.44
CA LYS A 199 16.31 15.92 24.05
C LYS A 199 16.76 14.75 23.15
N ARG A 200 18.02 14.31 23.31
CA ARG A 200 18.65 13.28 22.45
C ARG A 200 18.15 11.87 22.75
N LEU A 201 18.26 11.41 24.00
CA LEU A 201 17.78 10.09 24.40
C LEU A 201 16.25 9.94 24.23
N ARG A 202 15.45 10.99 24.48
CA ARG A 202 14.02 10.99 24.11
C ARG A 202 13.78 10.85 22.61
N LYS A 203 14.63 11.43 21.75
CA LYS A 203 14.53 11.26 20.28
C LYS A 203 14.79 9.83 19.85
N TYR A 204 15.81 9.19 20.40
CA TYR A 204 16.12 7.80 20.07
C TYR A 204 15.07 6.85 20.62
N THR A 205 14.69 6.99 21.89
CA THR A 205 13.62 6.22 22.54
C THR A 205 12.31 6.33 21.75
N GLY A 206 11.88 7.55 21.41
CA GLY A 206 10.67 7.76 20.62
C GLY A 206 10.76 7.29 19.16
N TYR A 207 11.95 7.15 18.59
CA TYR A 207 12.13 6.55 17.26
C TYR A 207 12.03 5.03 17.33
N VAL A 208 12.74 4.39 18.26
CA VAL A 208 12.71 2.94 18.47
C VAL A 208 11.29 2.47 18.79
N TRP A 209 10.59 3.13 19.73
CA TRP A 209 9.21 2.75 20.06
C TRP A 209 8.21 2.96 18.92
N ARG A 210 8.45 3.91 18.02
CA ARG A 210 7.63 4.08 16.82
C ARG A 210 7.83 2.94 15.84
N VAL A 211 9.08 2.48 15.68
CA VAL A 211 9.40 1.30 14.87
C VAL A 211 8.81 0.05 15.51
N ALA A 212 8.97 -0.14 16.82
CA ALA A 212 8.39 -1.27 17.54
C ALA A 212 6.85 -1.29 17.47
N ALA A 213 6.19 -0.16 17.68
CA ALA A 213 4.74 -0.05 17.54
C ALA A 213 4.27 -0.39 16.12
N ARG A 214 4.99 0.05 15.08
CA ARG A 214 4.72 -0.35 13.69
C ARG A 214 4.91 -1.86 13.51
N ALA A 215 6.04 -2.39 13.98
CA ALA A 215 6.39 -3.80 13.83
C ALA A 215 5.42 -4.73 14.57
N ALA A 216 4.78 -4.24 15.64
CA ALA A 216 3.82 -5.01 16.43
C ALA A 216 2.38 -4.91 15.94
N ALA A 217 1.96 -3.75 15.41
CA ALA A 217 0.57 -3.47 15.09
C ALA A 217 0.26 -3.41 13.58
N LYS A 218 1.26 -3.31 12.70
CA LYS A 218 1.07 -3.25 11.25
C LYS A 218 1.60 -4.52 10.60
N THR A 219 0.75 -5.16 9.82
CA THR A 219 1.07 -6.39 9.06
C THR A 219 1.51 -6.10 7.62
N THR A 220 1.45 -4.84 7.17
CA THR A 220 1.86 -4.48 5.80
C THR A 220 3.32 -4.87 5.54
N PRO A 221 3.61 -5.72 4.54
CA PRO A 221 4.95 -6.26 4.32
C PRO A 221 5.98 -5.17 4.07
N ARG A 222 7.02 -5.15 4.91
CA ARG A 222 8.12 -4.20 4.82
C ARG A 222 9.32 -4.77 5.58
N ASP A 223 10.31 -5.28 4.86
CA ASP A 223 11.57 -5.72 5.45
C ASP A 223 11.30 -6.73 6.59
N TRP A 224 11.88 -6.53 7.77
CA TRP A 224 11.62 -7.38 8.96
C TRP A 224 10.33 -7.04 9.70
N LEU A 225 9.76 -5.85 9.48
CA LEU A 225 8.64 -5.32 10.26
C LEU A 225 7.29 -5.95 9.91
N GLY A 226 7.18 -6.57 8.74
CA GLY A 226 5.99 -7.26 8.27
C GLY A 226 6.39 -8.40 7.34
N GLN A 227 5.95 -9.60 7.68
CA GLN A 227 6.43 -10.87 7.13
C GLN A 227 5.28 -11.64 6.46
N LEU A 228 5.60 -12.62 5.62
CA LEU A 228 4.62 -13.31 4.76
C LEU A 228 4.68 -14.83 4.89
N ALA A 229 3.53 -15.49 4.98
CA ALA A 229 3.42 -16.93 4.89
C ALA A 229 2.33 -17.33 3.89
N ALA A 230 2.62 -18.27 3.00
CA ALA A 230 1.57 -18.92 2.21
C ALA A 230 0.85 -19.96 3.09
N VAL A 231 -0.48 -19.99 3.02
CA VAL A 231 -1.31 -20.92 3.79
C VAL A 231 -2.21 -21.68 2.82
N PRO A 232 -2.11 -23.01 2.70
CA PRO A 232 -3.01 -23.78 1.85
C PRO A 232 -4.44 -23.74 2.42
N LEU A 233 -5.43 -23.67 1.52
CA LEU A 233 -6.82 -23.90 1.88
C LEU A 233 -7.14 -25.37 1.61
N GLY A 234 -7.52 -26.12 2.66
CA GLY A 234 -7.86 -27.55 2.53
C GLY A 234 -9.21 -27.77 1.83
N PRO A 235 -9.47 -28.96 1.27
CA PRO A 235 -10.80 -29.31 0.78
C PRO A 235 -11.82 -29.33 1.93
N PRO A 236 -13.12 -29.05 1.67
CA PRO A 236 -14.16 -28.88 2.68
C PRO A 236 -14.65 -30.22 3.30
N HIS A 237 -13.75 -31.04 3.88
CA HIS A 237 -14.14 -32.30 4.52
C HIS A 237 -13.86 -32.34 6.03
N GLN A 238 -14.97 -32.54 6.76
CA GLN A 238 -15.17 -32.90 8.17
C GLN A 238 -14.40 -32.05 9.19
N ASP A 239 -15.03 -30.93 9.54
CA ASP A 239 -14.78 -30.14 10.74
C ASP A 239 -14.64 -31.05 11.97
N ARG A 240 -13.42 -31.11 12.52
CA ARG A 240 -13.22 -31.46 13.94
C ARG A 240 -13.15 -30.17 14.73
N ALA A 241 -14.23 -29.86 15.45
CA ALA A 241 -14.31 -28.98 16.63
C ALA A 241 -13.78 -27.53 16.53
N GLY A 242 -13.42 -27.03 15.34
CA GLY A 242 -12.91 -25.67 15.13
C GLY A 242 -14.01 -24.64 14.88
N GLY A 243 -14.89 -24.44 15.86
CA GLY A 243 -16.07 -23.57 15.74
C GLY A 243 -15.79 -22.22 15.06
N GLY A 244 -16.32 -22.02 13.85
CA GLY A 244 -16.57 -20.73 13.20
C GLY A 244 -15.42 -19.73 13.04
N ARG A 245 -14.15 -20.06 13.36
CA ARG A 245 -13.01 -19.13 13.36
C ARG A 245 -12.23 -19.14 12.03
N LEU A 246 -11.71 -17.98 11.62
CA LEU A 246 -10.98 -17.83 10.35
C LEU A 246 -9.58 -18.48 10.35
N LEU A 247 -8.89 -18.49 11.50
CA LEU A 247 -7.61 -19.19 11.68
C LEU A 247 -7.67 -20.00 12.96
N VAL A 248 -7.02 -21.17 12.95
CA VAL A 248 -6.90 -22.02 14.15
C VAL A 248 -6.13 -21.26 15.24
N PRO A 249 -6.67 -21.16 16.47
CA PRO A 249 -5.96 -20.53 17.58
C PRO A 249 -4.63 -21.24 17.85
N GLY A 250 -3.54 -20.48 17.96
CA GLY A 250 -2.22 -21.07 18.22
C GLY A 250 -1.42 -21.38 16.96
N ALA A 251 -1.92 -21.07 15.76
CA ALA A 251 -1.15 -21.23 14.52
C ALA A 251 0.20 -20.49 14.63
N GLU A 252 1.30 -21.24 14.53
CA GLU A 252 2.63 -20.74 14.85
C GLU A 252 3.44 -20.44 13.58
N ALA A 253 3.95 -19.22 13.49
CA ALA A 253 4.94 -18.84 12.49
C ALA A 253 6.31 -19.39 12.90
N GLY A 254 6.80 -20.38 12.13
CA GLY A 254 8.03 -21.11 12.38
C GLY A 254 9.24 -20.48 11.66
N PRO A 255 10.02 -21.25 10.86
CA PRO A 255 11.22 -20.77 10.18
C PRO A 255 11.06 -19.47 9.38
N LEU A 256 12.15 -18.72 9.22
CA LEU A 256 12.25 -17.47 8.45
C LEU A 256 13.12 -17.69 7.20
N ALA A 257 12.78 -17.05 6.10
CA ALA A 257 13.65 -16.91 4.94
C ALA A 257 13.52 -15.49 4.35
N LEU A 258 14.57 -14.96 3.74
CA LEU A 258 14.61 -13.58 3.25
C LEU A 258 14.84 -13.51 1.74
N SER A 259 14.15 -12.64 1.05
CA SER A 259 14.44 -12.32 -0.36
C SER A 259 14.87 -10.87 -0.44
N THR A 260 16.10 -10.62 -0.86
CA THR A 260 16.60 -9.26 -1.10
C THR A 260 16.71 -9.03 -2.59
N MET A 261 16.23 -7.88 -3.03
CA MET A 261 16.21 -7.49 -4.43
C MET A 261 16.80 -6.11 -4.58
N GLU A 262 17.57 -5.92 -5.63
CA GLU A 262 18.12 -4.61 -5.96
C GLU A 262 17.02 -3.56 -6.14
N ASN A 263 17.28 -2.34 -5.68
CA ASN A 263 16.38 -1.22 -5.87
C ASN A 263 16.27 -0.89 -7.36
N VAL A 264 15.09 -1.13 -7.95
CA VAL A 264 14.84 -0.97 -9.39
C VAL A 264 15.12 0.46 -9.88
N HIS A 265 14.83 1.47 -9.07
CA HIS A 265 15.06 2.88 -9.42
C HIS A 265 16.57 3.18 -9.49
N LEU A 266 17.34 2.68 -8.53
CA LEU A 266 18.80 2.84 -8.52
C LEU A 266 19.48 1.97 -9.57
N LEU A 267 18.95 0.77 -9.87
CA LEU A 267 19.42 -0.03 -11.00
C LEU A 267 19.26 0.73 -12.31
N TRP A 268 18.09 1.32 -12.54
CA TRP A 268 17.81 2.05 -13.76
C TRP A 268 18.75 3.25 -13.96
N ASP A 269 19.07 3.97 -12.89
CA ASP A 269 20.10 5.02 -12.89
C ASP A 269 21.47 4.48 -13.34
N ARG A 270 21.95 3.40 -12.71
CA ARG A 270 23.24 2.78 -13.05
C ARG A 270 23.25 2.29 -14.51
N LEU A 271 22.16 1.69 -14.97
CA LEU A 271 22.00 1.21 -16.36
C LEU A 271 22.07 2.34 -17.40
N ARG A 272 21.71 3.58 -17.05
CA ARG A 272 21.87 4.74 -17.95
C ARG A 272 23.32 5.11 -18.19
N THR A 273 24.18 4.87 -17.19
CA THR A 273 25.62 5.19 -17.28
C THR A 273 26.43 4.11 -18.00
N LEU A 274 25.85 2.91 -18.21
CA LEU A 274 26.45 1.84 -18.99
C LEU A 274 26.41 2.18 -20.49
N GLY A 275 27.58 2.33 -21.10
CA GLY A 275 27.71 2.59 -22.54
C GLY A 275 27.63 1.30 -23.37
N PRO A 276 27.28 1.39 -24.68
CA PRO A 276 27.30 0.24 -25.60
C PRO A 276 28.65 -0.46 -25.63
N ASP A 277 29.75 0.28 -25.45
CA ASP A 277 31.11 -0.27 -25.49
C ASP A 277 31.42 -1.21 -24.32
N THR A 278 30.68 -1.07 -23.21
CA THR A 278 30.75 -1.94 -22.03
C THR A 278 29.66 -3.00 -22.00
N ALA A 279 28.68 -2.90 -22.90
CA ALA A 279 27.55 -3.81 -22.99
C ALA A 279 27.90 -5.00 -23.90
N GLY A 280 27.66 -6.23 -23.43
CA GLY A 280 27.85 -7.42 -24.26
C GLY A 280 26.88 -7.45 -25.45
N PRO A 281 27.18 -8.18 -26.54
CA PRO A 281 26.36 -8.22 -27.76
C PRO A 281 24.92 -8.70 -27.53
N ALA A 282 24.69 -9.50 -26.50
CA ALA A 282 23.37 -10.00 -26.10
C ALA A 282 22.54 -8.98 -25.31
N THR A 283 23.10 -7.83 -24.94
CA THR A 283 22.43 -6.83 -24.09
C THR A 283 21.19 -6.30 -24.79
N PRO A 284 19.98 -6.48 -24.23
CA PRO A 284 18.77 -5.99 -24.85
C PRO A 284 18.61 -4.49 -24.62
N LEU A 285 18.31 -3.75 -25.69
CA LEU A 285 17.97 -2.33 -25.65
C LEU A 285 16.50 -2.14 -26.00
N ALA A 286 15.86 -1.16 -25.38
CA ALA A 286 14.50 -0.75 -25.72
C ALA A 286 14.38 0.78 -25.73
N LEU A 287 13.28 1.28 -26.30
CA LEU A 287 12.94 2.69 -26.23
C LEU A 287 12.51 3.07 -24.81
N THR A 288 12.67 4.35 -24.49
CA THR A 288 12.14 4.95 -23.27
C THR A 288 10.61 4.77 -23.20
N PRO A 289 10.02 4.62 -21.99
CA PRO A 289 8.64 4.16 -21.82
C PRO A 289 7.61 5.05 -22.50
N LEU A 290 7.83 6.36 -22.46
CA LEU A 290 6.96 7.35 -23.09
C LEU A 290 7.75 8.13 -24.14
N HIS A 291 7.59 7.72 -25.40
CA HIS A 291 8.09 8.41 -26.57
C HIS A 291 6.94 8.66 -27.55
N LEU A 292 6.81 9.90 -28.00
CA LEU A 292 5.68 10.38 -28.77
C LEU A 292 6.18 11.17 -29.98
N PRO A 293 5.80 10.80 -31.21
CA PRO A 293 5.99 11.67 -32.36
C PRO A 293 5.22 12.99 -32.16
N ALA A 294 5.83 14.11 -32.53
CA ALA A 294 5.23 15.43 -32.49
C ALA A 294 5.20 16.07 -33.89
N PRO A 295 4.29 17.03 -34.14
CA PRO A 295 4.27 17.79 -35.38
C PRO A 295 5.63 18.44 -35.68
N GLY A 296 5.98 18.58 -36.97
CA GLY A 296 7.25 19.19 -37.39
C GLY A 296 8.46 18.25 -37.40
N GLY A 297 8.24 16.93 -37.35
CA GLY A 297 9.32 15.94 -37.46
C GLY A 297 10.16 15.83 -36.20
N VAL A 298 9.55 16.00 -35.02
CA VAL A 298 10.22 15.91 -33.71
C VAL A 298 9.73 14.67 -32.96
N LEU A 299 10.62 14.02 -32.22
CA LEU A 299 10.31 12.98 -31.24
C LEU A 299 10.40 13.58 -29.83
N ARG A 300 9.32 13.47 -29.06
CA ARG A 300 9.27 13.88 -27.66
C ARG A 300 9.39 12.67 -26.75
N CYS A 301 10.34 12.69 -25.83
CA CYS A 301 10.59 11.64 -24.87
C CYS A 301 10.43 12.18 -23.45
N ALA A 302 9.71 11.46 -22.59
CA ALA A 302 9.70 11.72 -21.15
C ALA A 302 10.64 10.73 -20.46
N VAL A 303 11.82 11.22 -20.10
CA VAL A 303 12.90 10.43 -19.53
C VAL A 303 12.98 10.66 -18.05
N VAL A 304 13.06 9.59 -17.27
CA VAL A 304 13.24 9.68 -15.82
C VAL A 304 14.66 10.19 -15.54
N ASP A 305 14.81 11.25 -14.77
CA ASP A 305 16.07 11.79 -14.26
C ASP A 305 16.14 11.53 -12.76
N THR A 306 17.28 10.99 -12.33
CA THR A 306 17.55 10.37 -11.03
C THR A 306 18.45 11.26 -10.15
N GLY A 307 18.73 12.50 -10.59
CA GLY A 307 19.66 13.42 -9.94
C GLY A 307 19.41 13.75 -8.45
N ALA A 308 20.40 14.36 -7.81
CA ALA A 308 20.49 14.62 -6.36
C ALA A 308 19.32 15.39 -5.71
N GLY A 309 18.43 15.97 -6.51
CA GLY A 309 17.22 16.68 -6.05
C GLY A 309 15.99 15.78 -5.85
N GLY A 310 16.10 14.47 -6.09
CA GLY A 310 14.96 13.54 -6.20
C GLY A 310 14.54 13.34 -7.66
N ALA A 311 13.81 12.26 -7.95
CA ALA A 311 13.47 11.91 -9.31
C ALA A 311 12.66 13.03 -10.00
N ARG A 312 13.17 13.55 -11.11
CA ARG A 312 12.50 14.51 -11.98
C ARG A 312 12.28 13.86 -13.31
N LEU A 313 11.23 14.21 -14.04
CA LEU A 313 11.10 13.80 -15.44
C LEU A 313 11.65 14.89 -16.33
N ARG A 314 12.61 14.53 -17.17
CA ARG A 314 13.13 15.39 -18.23
C ARG A 314 12.39 15.12 -19.52
N ARG A 315 11.92 16.19 -20.13
CA ARG A 315 11.44 16.16 -21.50
C ARG A 315 12.60 16.38 -22.45
N ILE A 316 12.72 15.50 -23.44
CA ILE A 316 13.73 15.59 -24.48
C ILE A 316 13.02 15.67 -25.81
N GLU A 317 13.43 16.62 -26.64
CA GLU A 317 12.94 16.78 -28.00
C GLU A 317 14.08 16.52 -28.97
N LEU A 318 13.87 15.56 -29.88
CA LEU A 318 14.86 15.17 -30.89
C LEU A 318 14.30 15.40 -32.28
N ARG A 319 15.11 15.96 -33.18
CA ARG A 319 14.79 15.95 -34.61
C ARG A 319 14.79 14.52 -35.13
N ARG A 320 13.74 14.13 -35.84
CA ARG A 320 13.66 12.84 -36.54
C ARG A 320 14.63 12.83 -37.71
N THR A 321 15.48 11.82 -37.76
CA THR A 321 16.43 11.55 -38.83
C THR A 321 16.18 10.13 -39.34
N PRO A 322 16.60 9.77 -40.57
CA PRO A 322 16.42 8.41 -41.08
C PRO A 322 17.02 7.32 -40.17
N VAL A 323 18.14 7.63 -39.50
CA VAL A 323 18.78 6.74 -38.53
C VAL A 323 17.93 6.58 -37.28
N LEU A 324 17.40 7.68 -36.73
CA LEU A 324 16.51 7.62 -35.56
C LEU A 324 15.21 6.88 -35.89
N ASP A 325 14.63 7.11 -37.07
CA ASP A 325 13.41 6.42 -37.53
C ASP A 325 13.64 4.92 -37.69
N ALA A 326 14.81 4.51 -38.20
CA ALA A 326 15.18 3.11 -38.28
C ALA A 326 15.33 2.46 -36.89
N VAL A 327 15.88 3.19 -35.90
CA VAL A 327 15.94 2.73 -34.50
C VAL A 327 14.54 2.60 -33.90
N LEU A 328 13.69 3.61 -34.08
CA LEU A 328 12.31 3.61 -33.59
C LEU A 328 11.51 2.43 -34.17
N ALA A 329 11.60 2.19 -35.47
CA ALA A 329 10.92 1.10 -36.14
C ALA A 329 11.41 -0.28 -35.65
N LEU A 330 12.72 -0.43 -35.42
CA LEU A 330 13.30 -1.69 -34.96
C LEU A 330 12.87 -2.06 -33.54
N LEU A 331 12.74 -1.05 -32.67
CA LEU A 331 12.43 -1.21 -31.25
C LEU A 331 10.94 -1.03 -30.91
N ALA A 332 10.09 -0.76 -31.91
CA ALA A 332 8.67 -0.49 -31.70
C ALA A 332 7.94 -1.63 -30.98
N THR A 333 8.33 -2.88 -31.25
CA THR A 333 7.67 -4.09 -30.71
C THR A 333 8.29 -4.63 -29.42
N GLY A 334 9.25 -3.90 -28.84
CA GLY A 334 9.92 -4.26 -27.59
C GLY A 334 11.44 -4.36 -27.70
N PRO A 335 12.09 -4.92 -26.66
CA PRO A 335 13.55 -4.99 -26.57
C PRO A 335 14.19 -5.85 -27.67
N ARG A 336 15.40 -5.46 -28.13
CA ARG A 336 16.22 -6.24 -29.08
C ARG A 336 17.69 -6.29 -28.62
N PRO A 337 18.42 -7.40 -28.84
CA PRO A 337 19.86 -7.48 -28.55
C PRO A 337 20.66 -6.43 -29.32
N LEU A 338 21.68 -5.85 -28.70
CA LEU A 338 22.57 -4.86 -29.31
C LEU A 338 23.16 -5.35 -30.65
N ALA A 339 23.62 -6.60 -30.73
CA ALA A 339 24.17 -7.15 -31.96
C ALA A 339 23.15 -7.24 -33.11
N GLU A 340 21.87 -7.49 -32.80
CA GLU A 340 20.80 -7.48 -33.79
C GLU A 340 20.53 -6.05 -34.28
N ILE A 341 20.51 -5.08 -33.37
CA ILE A 341 20.35 -3.66 -33.69
C ILE A 341 21.47 -3.19 -34.62
N GLU A 342 22.72 -3.47 -34.26
CA GLU A 342 23.89 -3.12 -35.07
C GLU A 342 23.80 -3.74 -36.46
N ARG A 343 23.48 -5.04 -36.55
CA ARG A 343 23.35 -5.77 -37.81
C ARG A 343 22.25 -5.19 -38.70
N GLN A 344 21.06 -4.98 -38.17
CA GLN A 344 19.91 -4.50 -38.95
C GLN A 344 20.06 -3.03 -39.39
N LEU A 345 20.57 -2.16 -38.51
CA LEU A 345 20.80 -0.75 -38.86
C LEU A 345 21.95 -0.62 -39.87
N THR A 346 23.03 -1.38 -39.71
CA THR A 346 24.12 -1.39 -40.69
C THR A 346 23.64 -1.86 -42.06
N ALA A 347 22.74 -2.84 -42.12
CA ALA A 347 22.15 -3.30 -43.37
C ALA A 347 21.24 -2.24 -44.02
N ARG A 348 20.43 -1.53 -43.23
CA ARG A 348 19.51 -0.49 -43.71
C ARG A 348 20.22 0.81 -44.13
N LEU A 349 21.34 1.14 -43.50
CA LEU A 349 22.09 2.39 -43.71
C LEU A 349 23.31 2.20 -44.64
N ARG A 350 23.31 1.14 -45.47
CA ARG A 350 24.39 0.89 -46.44
C ARG A 350 24.46 2.03 -47.46
N SER A 351 25.64 2.63 -47.55
CA SER A 351 25.99 3.64 -48.56
C SER A 351 27.19 3.12 -49.38
N PRO A 352 27.41 3.59 -50.62
CA PRO A 352 28.52 3.13 -51.47
C PRO A 352 29.90 3.19 -50.80
N GLY A 353 30.14 4.19 -49.93
CA GLY A 353 31.37 4.34 -49.12
C GLY A 353 31.53 3.36 -47.94
N HIS A 354 30.51 2.55 -47.63
CA HIS A 354 30.53 1.52 -46.57
C HIS A 354 30.94 0.14 -47.11
N THR A 355 31.36 0.03 -48.37
CA THR A 355 31.72 -1.25 -49.03
C THR A 355 33.14 -1.70 -48.74
N THR A 356 34.04 -0.79 -48.34
CA THR A 356 35.41 -1.12 -47.92
C THR A 356 35.44 -1.56 -46.44
N ALA A 357 36.44 -2.36 -46.06
CA ALA A 357 36.59 -2.81 -44.67
C ALA A 357 36.74 -1.64 -43.69
N ASP A 358 37.43 -0.58 -44.10
CA ASP A 358 37.63 0.63 -43.30
C ASP A 358 36.35 1.48 -43.21
N GLY A 359 35.60 1.61 -44.31
CA GLY A 359 34.28 2.25 -44.33
C GLY A 359 33.26 1.55 -43.42
N ARG A 360 33.26 0.21 -43.38
CA ARG A 360 32.43 -0.57 -42.44
C ARG A 360 32.80 -0.30 -40.98
N ARG A 361 34.09 -0.24 -40.65
CA ARG A 361 34.57 0.04 -39.28
C ARG A 361 34.14 1.43 -38.81
N ARG A 362 34.31 2.47 -39.65
CA ARG A 362 33.86 3.83 -39.33
C ARG A 362 32.35 3.94 -39.14
N ALA A 363 31.57 3.30 -40.01
CA ALA A 363 30.11 3.29 -39.90
C ALA A 363 29.63 2.61 -38.60
N ALA A 364 30.25 1.48 -38.23
CA ALA A 364 29.95 0.80 -36.97
C ALA A 364 30.29 1.67 -35.74
N ALA A 365 31.45 2.34 -35.76
CA ALA A 365 31.84 3.26 -34.68
C ALA A 365 30.88 4.46 -34.55
N ALA A 366 30.46 5.06 -35.67
CA ALA A 366 29.50 6.15 -35.69
C ALA A 366 28.12 5.70 -35.16
N LEU A 367 27.66 4.50 -35.54
CA LEU A 367 26.42 3.91 -35.04
C LEU A 367 26.48 3.69 -33.52
N ARG A 368 27.59 3.14 -33.00
CA ARG A 368 27.80 2.99 -31.54
C ARG A 368 27.80 4.32 -30.82
N GLY A 369 28.46 5.34 -31.38
CA GLY A 369 28.44 6.70 -30.84
C GLY A 369 27.02 7.29 -30.80
N PHE A 370 26.22 7.06 -31.84
CA PHE A 370 24.82 7.48 -31.89
C PHE A 370 23.94 6.75 -30.85
N LEU A 371 24.07 5.43 -30.73
CA LEU A 371 23.35 4.64 -29.72
C LEU A 371 23.75 5.05 -28.30
N LEU A 372 25.04 5.30 -28.04
CA LEU A 372 25.56 5.82 -26.78
C LEU A 372 24.97 7.20 -26.46
N HIS A 373 24.84 8.07 -27.47
CA HIS A 373 24.21 9.37 -27.29
C HIS A 373 22.74 9.23 -26.87
N LEU A 374 21.97 8.36 -27.54
CA LEU A 374 20.56 8.10 -27.18
C LEU A 374 20.41 7.47 -25.79
N LEU A 375 21.34 6.61 -25.37
CA LEU A 375 21.39 6.04 -24.02
C LEU A 375 21.67 7.12 -22.96
N ARG A 376 22.65 8.01 -23.20
CA ARG A 376 22.96 9.13 -22.29
C ARG A 376 21.80 10.11 -22.16
N LEU A 377 21.04 10.32 -23.23
CA LEU A 377 19.80 11.07 -23.19
C LEU A 377 18.67 10.28 -22.50
N GLY A 378 18.78 8.97 -22.35
CA GLY A 378 17.72 8.09 -21.80
C GLY A 378 16.54 7.88 -22.75
N VAL A 379 16.74 8.13 -24.05
CA VAL A 379 15.80 7.77 -25.13
C VAL A 379 15.87 6.28 -25.43
N LEU A 380 17.05 5.68 -25.28
CA LEU A 380 17.24 4.24 -25.17
C LEU A 380 17.45 3.86 -23.70
N GLN A 381 17.08 2.63 -23.37
CA GLN A 381 17.33 2.02 -22.08
C GLN A 381 17.91 0.61 -22.24
N VAL A 382 18.85 0.27 -21.36
CA VAL A 382 19.33 -1.10 -21.18
C VAL A 382 18.25 -1.88 -20.41
N CYS A 383 17.83 -3.01 -20.96
CA CYS A 383 16.87 -3.89 -20.32
C CYS A 383 17.63 -4.93 -19.47
N ALA A 384 17.39 -4.93 -18.16
CA ALA A 384 17.99 -5.90 -17.27
C ALA A 384 17.05 -6.20 -16.10
N ALA A 385 17.05 -7.46 -15.66
CA ALA A 385 16.37 -7.85 -14.45
C ALA A 385 17.18 -7.39 -13.22
N PRO A 386 16.51 -6.89 -12.16
CA PRO A 386 17.17 -6.62 -10.89
C PRO A 386 17.72 -7.89 -10.28
N ARG A 387 18.92 -7.79 -9.70
CA ARG A 387 19.55 -8.91 -9.00
C ARG A 387 18.72 -9.27 -7.77
N GLN A 388 18.65 -10.57 -7.50
CA GLN A 388 18.02 -11.12 -6.31
C GLN A 388 19.04 -11.94 -5.52
N ARG A 389 18.90 -11.92 -4.20
CA ARG A 389 19.62 -12.82 -3.28
C ARG A 389 18.60 -13.39 -2.31
N HIS A 390 18.81 -14.64 -1.94
CA HIS A 390 17.92 -15.32 -1.02
C HIS A 390 18.73 -15.81 0.18
N LEU A 391 18.14 -15.65 1.36
CA LEU A 391 18.50 -16.43 2.53
C LEU A 391 17.51 -17.60 2.59
N ASP A 392 18.04 -18.82 2.60
CA ASP A 392 17.24 -20.03 2.77
C ASP A 392 16.59 -20.11 4.15
N TRP A 393 15.70 -21.08 4.33
CA TRP A 393 14.96 -21.28 5.58
C TRP A 393 15.89 -21.49 6.77
N ALA A 394 15.84 -20.57 7.72
CA ALA A 394 16.49 -20.62 9.01
C ALA A 394 15.47 -20.89 10.12
N ALA A 395 15.76 -21.86 10.99
CA ALA A 395 14.94 -22.12 12.17
C ALA A 395 14.91 -20.90 13.09
N ALA A 396 13.75 -20.63 13.70
CA ALA A 396 13.53 -19.42 14.50
C ALA A 396 14.59 -19.23 15.61
N GLY A 397 14.94 -20.28 16.35
CA GLY A 397 15.95 -20.22 17.43
C GLY A 397 17.40 -20.00 16.97
N ARG A 398 17.69 -20.04 15.66
CA ARG A 398 19.01 -19.72 15.09
C ARG A 398 19.12 -18.26 14.64
N ILE A 399 18.02 -17.51 14.66
CA ILE A 399 17.99 -16.10 14.26
C ILE A 399 18.40 -15.26 15.48
N ARG A 400 19.67 -14.83 15.54
CA ARG A 400 20.24 -14.08 16.67
C ARG A 400 20.78 -12.71 16.26
N THR A 401 20.79 -11.79 17.21
CA THR A 401 21.60 -10.56 17.17
C THR A 401 23.00 -10.84 17.73
N PRO A 402 24.13 -10.56 17.04
CA PRO A 402 24.37 -10.32 15.61
C PRO A 402 25.16 -11.50 15.01
N ASP A 403 24.54 -12.66 14.82
CA ASP A 403 25.21 -13.82 14.18
C ASP A 403 24.94 -13.91 12.66
N VAL A 404 24.25 -12.92 12.08
CA VAL A 404 24.32 -12.70 10.64
C VAL A 404 25.64 -11.98 10.37
N PRO A 405 26.59 -12.57 9.60
CA PRO A 405 27.85 -11.92 9.31
C PRO A 405 27.58 -10.51 8.75
N PRO A 406 28.43 -9.51 9.05
CA PRO A 406 28.36 -8.18 8.45
C PRO A 406 28.42 -8.15 6.90
N GLY A 407 28.50 -9.30 6.23
CA GLY A 407 28.53 -9.45 4.77
C GLY A 407 27.16 -9.46 4.06
N ILE A 408 26.02 -9.41 4.75
CA ILE A 408 24.69 -9.23 4.12
C ILE A 408 24.22 -7.76 4.22
N SER A 409 24.94 -6.90 4.94
CA SER A 409 24.80 -5.44 4.92
C SER A 409 25.82 -4.79 3.95
N PRO A 410 25.62 -3.54 3.48
CA PRO A 410 26.14 -3.00 2.22
C PRO A 410 27.64 -2.62 2.24
N ALA A 411 28.52 -3.55 2.61
CA ALA A 411 29.97 -3.34 2.68
C ALA A 411 30.70 -3.42 1.31
N LEU A 412 29.98 -3.29 0.19
CA LEU A 412 30.54 -3.10 -1.15
C LEU A 412 29.95 -1.87 -1.86
N ALA A 413 29.57 -0.84 -1.09
CA ALA A 413 29.57 0.52 -1.62
C ALA A 413 31.01 1.04 -1.59
N PRO A 414 31.58 1.56 -2.70
CA PRO A 414 32.83 2.30 -2.64
C PRO A 414 32.66 3.41 -1.60
N GLN A 415 33.55 3.48 -0.61
CA GLN A 415 33.59 4.65 0.27
C GLN A 415 33.77 5.88 -0.62
N PRO A 416 32.86 6.88 -0.60
CA PRO A 416 33.17 8.15 -1.21
C PRO A 416 34.37 8.72 -0.45
N ALA A 417 35.43 9.04 -1.19
CA ALA A 417 36.63 9.68 -0.64
C ALA A 417 36.24 10.84 0.28
N PRO A 418 36.99 11.09 1.38
CA PRO A 418 36.63 12.09 2.37
C PRO A 418 36.73 13.51 1.76
N GLY A 419 35.63 13.95 1.17
CA GLY A 419 35.41 15.28 0.65
C GLY A 419 34.23 15.94 1.37
N ARG A 420 34.36 17.23 1.69
CA ARG A 420 33.46 18.05 2.53
C ARG A 420 32.00 18.21 2.03
N ALA A 421 31.49 17.35 1.13
CA ALA A 421 30.13 17.44 0.57
C ALA A 421 29.11 16.47 1.21
N ALA A 422 29.49 15.62 2.17
CA ALA A 422 28.59 14.65 2.81
C ALA A 422 27.61 15.22 3.86
N GLN A 423 27.47 16.55 3.97
CA GLN A 423 26.69 17.20 5.04
C GLN A 423 25.25 17.59 4.68
N ARG A 424 24.72 17.25 3.49
CA ARG A 424 23.34 17.65 3.10
C ARG A 424 22.44 16.56 2.52
N ALA A 425 22.83 15.29 2.48
CA ALA A 425 21.92 14.22 2.03
C ALA A 425 20.97 13.78 3.17
N ALA A 426 19.66 13.78 2.89
CA ALA A 426 18.64 13.31 3.81
C ALA A 426 18.80 11.79 4.07
N PRO A 427 18.60 11.30 5.30
CA PRO A 427 18.92 9.93 5.73
C PRO A 427 18.01 8.80 5.18
N ASP A 428 17.26 9.04 4.10
CA ASP A 428 16.11 8.19 3.72
C ASP A 428 16.18 7.69 2.25
N GLN A 429 17.33 7.86 1.58
CA GLN A 429 17.58 7.48 0.17
C GLN A 429 18.57 6.30 -0.01
N ASP A 430 19.12 5.73 1.08
CA ASP A 430 20.29 4.85 1.02
C ASP A 430 20.01 3.35 0.82
N ALA A 431 18.75 2.92 0.71
CA ALA A 431 18.43 1.50 0.54
C ALA A 431 18.67 1.02 -0.90
N THR A 432 19.89 0.56 -1.17
CA THR A 432 20.29 -0.10 -2.42
C THR A 432 19.57 -1.42 -2.68
N TRP A 433 19.01 -2.03 -1.64
CA TRP A 433 18.29 -3.30 -1.67
C TRP A 433 16.97 -3.22 -0.90
N PHE A 434 15.97 -3.93 -1.39
CA PHE A 434 14.69 -4.19 -0.71
C PHE A 434 14.64 -5.61 -0.20
N THR A 435 14.29 -5.77 1.07
CA THR A 435 14.11 -7.06 1.71
C THR A 435 12.63 -7.37 1.90
N ASP A 436 12.23 -8.58 1.55
CA ASP A 436 10.97 -9.19 1.95
C ASP A 436 11.24 -10.42 2.82
N SER A 437 10.51 -10.53 3.93
CA SER A 437 10.67 -11.59 4.93
C SER A 437 9.52 -12.58 4.83
N TYR A 438 9.83 -13.87 4.87
CA TYR A 438 8.86 -14.95 4.70
C TYR A 438 8.95 -15.95 5.83
N ARG A 439 7.81 -16.52 6.21
CA ARG A 439 7.63 -17.50 7.28
C ARG A 439 6.97 -18.75 6.74
N LEU A 440 7.27 -19.88 7.36
CA LEU A 440 6.44 -21.08 7.28
C LEU A 440 5.47 -21.08 8.45
N LEU A 441 4.23 -21.50 8.22
CA LEU A 441 3.28 -21.73 9.29
C LEU A 441 3.34 -23.22 9.64
N ASP A 442 3.66 -23.55 10.89
CA ASP A 442 3.68 -24.94 11.36
C ASP A 442 2.24 -25.47 11.29
N SER A 443 1.96 -26.19 10.22
CA SER A 443 0.62 -26.65 9.91
C SER A 443 0.32 -27.91 10.70
N VAL A 444 -0.43 -27.76 11.79
CA VAL A 444 -1.36 -28.83 12.19
C VAL A 444 -2.30 -29.04 10.98
N PRO A 445 -2.53 -30.27 10.50
CA PRO A 445 -3.50 -30.50 9.42
C PRO A 445 -4.83 -29.79 9.74
N GLY A 446 -5.27 -28.89 8.85
CA GLY A 446 -6.45 -28.04 9.08
C GLY A 446 -6.19 -26.61 9.61
N THR A 447 -4.96 -26.09 9.58
CA THR A 447 -4.64 -24.69 9.97
C THR A 447 -5.16 -23.61 9.04
N GLY A 448 -5.56 -23.96 7.81
CA GLY A 448 -6.24 -23.03 6.90
C GLY A 448 -7.68 -22.74 7.37
N PRO A 449 -8.29 -21.63 6.89
CA PRO A 449 -9.72 -21.39 7.07
C PRO A 449 -10.58 -22.63 6.80
N GLY A 450 -11.39 -23.04 7.78
CA GLY A 450 -12.39 -24.10 7.62
C GLY A 450 -13.56 -23.64 6.73
N SER A 451 -14.32 -24.59 6.20
CA SER A 451 -15.46 -24.30 5.29
C SER A 451 -16.50 -23.39 5.93
N ALA A 452 -16.86 -23.63 7.19
CA ALA A 452 -17.81 -22.80 7.93
C ALA A 452 -17.34 -21.33 8.07
N ALA A 453 -16.03 -21.11 8.29
CA ALA A 453 -15.49 -19.76 8.36
C ALA A 453 -15.50 -19.06 6.99
N LEU A 454 -15.21 -19.80 5.92
CA LEU A 454 -15.27 -19.29 4.55
C LEU A 454 -16.70 -18.92 4.13
N GLU A 455 -17.71 -19.68 4.56
CA GLU A 455 -19.13 -19.36 4.35
C GLU A 455 -19.52 -18.06 5.06
N ARG A 456 -19.13 -17.89 6.33
CA ARG A 456 -19.32 -16.65 7.09
C ARG A 456 -18.66 -15.45 6.42
N VAL A 457 -17.40 -15.61 5.97
CA VAL A 457 -16.70 -14.57 5.19
C VAL A 457 -17.45 -14.25 3.91
N THR A 458 -17.91 -15.25 3.16
CA THR A 458 -18.67 -15.05 1.91
C THR A 458 -19.96 -14.27 2.16
N ARG A 459 -20.71 -14.63 3.20
CA ARG A 459 -21.93 -13.92 3.61
C ARG A 459 -21.64 -12.47 4.00
N GLY A 460 -20.62 -12.24 4.81
CA GLY A 460 -20.21 -10.89 5.21
C GLY A 460 -19.73 -10.04 4.03
N LEU A 461 -18.98 -10.61 3.09
CA LEU A 461 -18.54 -9.92 1.88
C LEU A 461 -19.70 -9.52 0.98
N ARG A 462 -20.74 -10.37 0.87
CA ARG A 462 -21.97 -10.02 0.14
C ARG A 462 -22.63 -8.79 0.77
N LEU A 463 -22.86 -8.79 2.08
CA LEU A 463 -23.48 -7.67 2.79
C LEU A 463 -22.62 -6.39 2.70
N ALA A 464 -21.30 -6.51 2.86
CA ALA A 464 -20.36 -5.40 2.69
C ALA A 464 -20.44 -4.81 1.26
N GLY A 465 -20.58 -5.66 0.24
CA GLY A 465 -20.80 -5.23 -1.14
C GLY A 465 -22.10 -4.47 -1.34
N ARG A 466 -23.21 -4.95 -0.74
CA ARG A 466 -24.52 -4.26 -0.75
C ARG A 466 -24.45 -2.88 -0.08
N LEU A 467 -23.78 -2.81 1.08
CA LEU A 467 -23.53 -1.56 1.80
C LEU A 467 -22.68 -0.59 0.98
N ALA A 468 -21.61 -1.08 0.35
CA ALA A 468 -20.77 -0.26 -0.52
C ALA A 468 -21.56 0.28 -1.73
N ALA A 469 -22.47 -0.51 -2.28
CA ALA A 469 -23.33 -0.10 -3.39
C ALA A 469 -24.33 0.99 -2.99
N LEU A 470 -24.91 0.94 -1.78
CA LEU A 470 -25.73 2.03 -1.24
C LEU A 470 -24.95 3.36 -1.21
N GLY A 471 -23.74 3.33 -0.66
CA GLY A 471 -22.88 4.52 -0.60
C GLY A 471 -22.39 4.98 -1.98
N ALA A 472 -22.25 4.08 -2.95
CA ALA A 472 -21.91 4.45 -4.33
C ALA A 472 -23.07 5.16 -5.04
N ALA A 473 -24.30 4.64 -4.89
CA ALA A 473 -25.50 5.21 -5.49
C ALA A 473 -25.78 6.65 -5.03
N ASP A 474 -25.40 7.03 -3.81
CA ASP A 474 -25.53 8.40 -3.30
C ASP A 474 -24.51 9.38 -3.92
N ARG A 475 -23.38 8.88 -4.44
CA ARG A 475 -22.33 9.70 -5.08
C ARG A 475 -22.62 10.00 -6.55
N GLU A 476 -23.24 9.06 -7.26
CA GLU A 476 -23.50 9.13 -8.71
C GLU A 476 -24.41 10.29 -9.19
N PRO A 477 -25.41 10.80 -8.44
CA PRO A 477 -26.28 11.86 -8.96
C PRO A 477 -25.58 13.21 -9.21
N ALA A 478 -24.41 13.47 -8.64
CA ALA A 478 -23.69 14.74 -8.85
C ALA A 478 -22.87 14.78 -10.17
N ASP A 479 -22.33 13.64 -10.63
CA ASP A 479 -21.46 13.59 -11.80
C ASP A 479 -22.21 13.22 -13.09
N ALA A 480 -23.24 12.35 -12.99
CA ALA A 480 -24.04 11.94 -14.14
C ALA A 480 -25.03 13.02 -14.61
N ALA A 481 -25.58 13.82 -13.69
CA ALA A 481 -26.51 14.91 -14.02
C ALA A 481 -25.84 16.06 -14.81
N ALA A 482 -24.51 16.18 -14.75
CA ALA A 482 -23.74 17.21 -15.44
C ALA A 482 -23.27 16.80 -16.86
N GLY A 483 -23.53 15.54 -17.29
CA GLY A 483 -23.07 15.04 -18.60
C GLY A 483 -21.55 15.13 -18.80
N ARG A 484 -20.78 15.30 -17.72
CA ARG A 484 -19.36 15.60 -17.79
C ARG A 484 -18.58 14.27 -17.83
N PRO A 485 -17.64 14.10 -18.77
CA PRO A 485 -16.79 12.92 -18.76
C PRO A 485 -16.06 12.85 -17.42
N PRO A 486 -15.85 11.65 -16.86
CA PRO A 486 -15.34 11.45 -15.50
C PRO A 486 -13.92 11.99 -15.30
N HIS A 487 -13.27 12.47 -16.37
CA HIS A 487 -11.95 13.03 -16.31
C HIS A 487 -11.76 14.13 -17.37
N PRO A 488 -11.12 15.28 -17.03
CA PRO A 488 -10.82 16.33 -18.00
C PRO A 488 -9.97 15.81 -19.18
N ASP A 489 -9.05 14.87 -18.93
CA ASP A 489 -8.24 14.21 -19.99
C ASP A 489 -9.06 13.40 -21.01
N LEU A 490 -10.33 13.12 -20.74
CA LEU A 490 -11.26 12.41 -21.63
C LEU A 490 -12.34 13.34 -22.21
N ALA A 491 -12.30 14.64 -21.91
CA ALA A 491 -13.32 15.59 -22.33
C ALA A 491 -13.46 15.73 -23.84
N ASP A 492 -12.35 15.61 -24.56
CA ASP A 492 -12.29 15.74 -26.01
C ASP A 492 -12.36 14.39 -26.75
N LEU A 493 -12.80 13.32 -26.06
CA LEU A 493 -12.91 11.99 -26.65
C LEU A 493 -14.32 11.76 -27.23
N GLY A 494 -14.40 11.66 -28.56
CA GLY A 494 -15.62 11.37 -29.30
C GLY A 494 -15.74 9.90 -29.72
N PRO A 495 -16.75 9.57 -30.55
CA PRO A 495 -16.95 8.22 -31.08
C PRO A 495 -15.83 7.78 -32.05
N GLU A 496 -15.09 8.75 -32.61
CA GLU A 496 -13.96 8.49 -33.48
C GLU A 496 -12.74 7.95 -32.70
N PRO A 497 -12.13 6.83 -33.12
CA PRO A 497 -10.92 6.29 -32.50
C PRO A 497 -9.76 7.29 -32.55
N ARG A 498 -9.17 7.58 -31.38
CA ARG A 498 -7.94 8.39 -31.26
C ARG A 498 -6.83 7.59 -30.60
N SER A 499 -5.61 7.64 -31.13
CA SER A 499 -4.51 6.89 -30.53
C SER A 499 -4.17 7.44 -29.13
N VAL A 500 -3.77 6.55 -28.21
CA VAL A 500 -3.31 6.94 -26.87
C VAL A 500 -2.09 7.88 -26.97
N ALA A 501 -1.23 7.67 -27.97
CA ALA A 501 -0.10 8.54 -28.23
C ALA A 501 -0.52 9.98 -28.59
N ASP A 502 -1.57 10.14 -29.41
CA ASP A 502 -2.10 11.47 -29.78
C ASP A 502 -2.78 12.13 -28.58
N LEU A 503 -3.56 11.37 -27.81
CA LEU A 503 -4.20 11.86 -26.59
C LEU A 503 -3.17 12.32 -25.55
N MET A 504 -2.03 11.63 -25.43
CA MET A 504 -0.93 12.07 -24.57
C MET A 504 -0.27 13.36 -25.09
N THR A 505 -0.23 13.56 -26.42
CA THR A 505 0.40 14.72 -27.08
C THR A 505 -0.49 15.98 -27.09
N ALA A 506 -1.81 15.81 -27.18
CA ALA A 506 -2.77 16.89 -27.42
C ALA A 506 -3.05 17.78 -26.20
N LEU A 507 -3.02 17.26 -24.97
CA LEU A 507 -3.24 18.14 -23.81
C LEU A 507 -1.98 18.92 -23.42
N PRO A 508 -2.13 20.18 -22.98
CA PRO A 508 -1.01 21.02 -22.55
C PRO A 508 -0.19 20.32 -21.45
N PRO A 509 1.13 20.58 -21.38
CA PRO A 509 1.94 20.07 -20.30
C PRO A 509 1.33 20.52 -18.98
N ALA A 510 1.13 19.57 -18.05
CA ALA A 510 0.83 19.92 -16.67
C ALA A 510 1.86 20.97 -16.21
N ALA A 511 1.40 22.07 -15.62
CA ALA A 511 2.29 23.12 -15.12
C ALA A 511 3.39 22.47 -14.27
N GLY A 512 4.64 22.60 -14.73
CA GLY A 512 5.77 22.10 -13.99
C GLY A 512 5.85 22.79 -12.63
N PRO A 513 6.53 22.19 -11.63
CA PRO A 513 6.76 22.84 -10.34
C PRO A 513 7.60 24.13 -10.42
N ASP A 514 8.16 24.44 -11.59
CA ASP A 514 9.07 25.59 -11.81
C ASP A 514 8.36 26.86 -12.31
N GLY A 515 7.02 26.94 -12.23
CA GLY A 515 6.23 28.11 -12.59
C GLY A 515 6.22 29.26 -11.57
N GLY A 516 7.27 29.41 -10.76
CA GLY A 516 7.38 30.45 -9.75
C GLY A 516 8.82 30.90 -9.56
N THR A 517 9.28 31.84 -10.38
CA THR A 517 10.50 32.61 -10.09
C THR A 517 10.21 33.61 -8.96
N GLY A 518 10.41 33.16 -7.73
CA GLY A 518 10.44 34.01 -6.53
C GLY A 518 11.53 33.48 -5.58
N PRO A 519 12.53 34.28 -5.19
CA PRO A 519 13.62 33.83 -4.34
C PRO A 519 13.21 33.98 -2.88
N ASP A 520 12.36 33.09 -2.36
CA ASP A 520 12.19 32.87 -0.91
C ASP A 520 11.15 31.77 -0.65
N ALA A 521 11.61 30.51 -0.52
CA ALA A 521 10.82 29.44 0.11
C ALA A 521 11.72 28.28 0.52
N GLY A 522 12.32 28.37 1.70
CA GLY A 522 12.92 27.22 2.38
C GLY A 522 11.83 26.26 2.88
N SER A 523 11.40 25.32 2.04
CA SER A 523 10.47 24.24 2.41
C SER A 523 11.16 22.88 2.29
N GLY A 524 11.05 22.09 3.35
CA GLY A 524 11.80 20.85 3.57
C GLY A 524 11.34 19.67 2.70
N PRO A 525 12.05 18.52 2.76
CA PRO A 525 11.79 17.36 1.93
C PRO A 525 10.47 16.60 2.22
N ASP A 526 9.66 17.03 3.19
CA ASP A 526 8.40 16.36 3.57
C ASP A 526 7.15 16.90 2.84
N ASP A 527 7.19 18.07 2.22
CA ASP A 527 6.01 18.70 1.55
C ASP A 527 5.70 18.16 0.14
N ARG A 528 6.59 17.34 -0.43
CA ARG A 528 6.40 16.79 -1.79
C ARG A 528 5.24 15.80 -1.90
N ASN A 529 4.74 15.28 -0.78
CA ASN A 529 3.60 14.36 -0.77
C ASN A 529 2.24 15.07 -0.80
N ALA A 530 2.17 16.38 -0.49
CA ALA A 530 0.90 17.10 -0.40
C ALA A 530 0.44 17.66 -1.76
N ALA A 531 1.37 17.98 -2.68
CA ALA A 531 1.03 18.42 -4.03
C ALA A 531 0.55 17.27 -4.95
N ASP A 532 0.96 16.04 -4.64
CA ASP A 532 0.60 14.80 -5.37
C ASP A 532 -0.85 14.36 -5.09
N ASP A 533 -1.51 14.94 -4.07
CA ASP A 533 -2.86 14.59 -3.63
C ASP A 533 -3.98 15.18 -4.50
N ARG A 534 -3.71 16.25 -5.26
CA ARG A 534 -4.74 16.93 -6.06
C ARG A 534 -5.08 16.25 -7.40
N ASN A 535 -4.20 15.35 -7.87
CA ASN A 535 -4.34 14.69 -9.19
C ASN A 535 -4.32 13.15 -9.13
N ALA A 536 -4.20 12.55 -7.93
CA ALA A 536 -4.37 11.12 -7.76
C ALA A 536 -5.84 10.73 -8.00
N ARG A 537 -6.08 9.47 -8.42
CA ARG A 537 -7.40 8.81 -8.53
C ARG A 537 -8.37 9.33 -7.46
N PRO A 538 -9.71 9.35 -7.67
CA PRO A 538 -10.64 9.50 -6.56
C PRO A 538 -10.24 8.46 -5.51
N ARG A 539 -9.56 8.92 -4.45
CA ARG A 539 -9.30 8.09 -3.29
C ARG A 539 -10.69 7.74 -2.84
N TYR A 540 -10.97 6.45 -2.67
CA TYR A 540 -12.22 6.02 -2.10
C TYR A 540 -12.53 6.93 -0.91
N GLU A 541 -13.57 7.77 -1.05
CA GLU A 541 -13.84 8.86 -0.11
C GLU A 541 -14.31 8.35 1.25
N GLY A 542 -14.49 7.03 1.39
CA GLY A 542 -15.02 6.49 2.62
C GLY A 542 -16.49 6.76 2.77
N TRP A 543 -16.90 6.60 4.01
CA TRP A 543 -18.11 7.20 4.52
C TRP A 543 -18.06 8.71 4.35
N HIS A 544 -19.16 9.27 3.85
CA HIS A 544 -19.33 10.69 3.58
C HIS A 544 -20.72 11.13 4.05
N PRO A 545 -20.94 12.42 4.37
CA PRO A 545 -22.28 12.93 4.61
C PRO A 545 -23.18 12.67 3.40
N ALA A 546 -24.46 12.39 3.62
CA ALA A 546 -25.40 12.13 2.54
C ALA A 546 -25.51 13.33 1.60
N ARG A 547 -25.38 13.08 0.29
CA ARG A 547 -25.49 14.08 -0.77
C ARG A 547 -26.91 14.18 -1.30
N THR A 548 -27.64 13.07 -1.28
CA THR A 548 -29.01 12.99 -1.80
C THR A 548 -30.01 12.80 -0.66
N PRO A 549 -30.78 13.85 -0.27
CA PRO A 549 -31.80 13.72 0.75
C PRO A 549 -32.81 12.61 0.42
N GLY A 550 -33.16 11.80 1.43
CA GLY A 550 -34.12 10.71 1.28
C GLY A 550 -33.60 9.47 0.54
N SER A 551 -32.35 9.44 0.08
CA SER A 551 -31.72 8.24 -0.51
C SER A 551 -31.64 7.09 0.52
N GLY A 552 -31.45 5.86 0.03
CA GLY A 552 -31.21 4.70 0.92
C GLY A 552 -29.99 4.90 1.82
N TYR A 553 -28.95 5.57 1.32
CA TYR A 553 -27.78 5.94 2.10
C TYR A 553 -28.10 7.03 3.15
N ALA A 554 -28.88 8.06 2.80
CA ALA A 554 -29.31 9.07 3.77
C ALA A 554 -30.13 8.45 4.93
N ARG A 555 -31.03 7.51 4.61
CA ARG A 555 -31.80 6.76 5.62
C ARG A 555 -30.90 5.87 6.48
N LEU A 556 -29.87 5.24 5.90
CA LEU A 556 -28.87 4.50 6.66
C LEU A 556 -28.13 5.41 7.65
N LEU A 557 -27.69 6.59 7.21
CA LEU A 557 -26.99 7.53 8.08
C LEU A 557 -27.89 8.04 9.21
N ALA A 558 -29.17 8.32 8.93
CA ALA A 558 -30.14 8.68 9.96
C ALA A 558 -30.31 7.54 10.98
N HIS A 559 -30.48 6.30 10.50
CA HIS A 559 -30.54 5.10 11.35
C HIS A 559 -29.30 5.01 12.27
N LEU A 560 -28.10 5.25 11.75
CA LEU A 560 -26.86 5.22 12.52
C LEU A 560 -26.71 6.42 13.47
N ALA A 561 -27.18 7.61 13.08
CA ALA A 561 -27.11 8.84 13.88
C ALA A 561 -27.81 8.70 15.24
N ASP A 562 -28.95 7.99 15.27
CA ASP A 562 -29.72 7.74 16.49
C ASP A 562 -29.01 6.82 17.50
N ARG A 563 -27.88 6.19 17.10
CA ARG A 563 -27.16 5.17 17.88
C ARG A 563 -25.65 5.37 17.90
N LEU A 564 -25.18 6.61 17.74
CA LEU A 564 -23.75 6.91 17.77
C LEU A 564 -23.07 6.56 19.11
N ASP A 565 -23.83 6.54 20.21
CA ASP A 565 -23.35 6.18 21.53
C ASP A 565 -23.28 4.67 21.80
N ALA A 566 -23.82 3.82 20.90
CA ALA A 566 -23.72 2.37 21.04
C ALA A 566 -22.25 1.89 21.00
N ASP A 567 -21.94 0.75 21.59
CA ASP A 567 -20.60 0.15 21.47
C ASP A 567 -20.41 -0.57 20.13
N HIS A 568 -21.46 -1.22 19.65
CA HIS A 568 -21.44 -2.03 18.45
C HIS A 568 -22.84 -2.04 17.80
N LEU A 569 -22.88 -1.85 16.49
CA LEU A 569 -24.05 -1.99 15.63
C LEU A 569 -23.78 -3.04 14.55
N ASP A 570 -24.79 -3.85 14.24
CA ASP A 570 -24.77 -4.81 13.15
C ASP A 570 -25.80 -4.45 12.07
N LEU A 571 -25.41 -4.59 10.81
CA LEU A 571 -26.28 -4.39 9.66
C LEU A 571 -26.60 -5.73 9.01
N ASP A 572 -27.87 -6.14 9.07
CA ASP A 572 -28.35 -7.39 8.52
C ASP A 572 -29.02 -7.20 7.14
N ASP A 573 -29.48 -8.30 6.56
CA ASP A 573 -30.19 -8.28 5.28
C ASP A 573 -31.50 -7.49 5.36
N ALA A 574 -32.28 -7.66 6.43
CA ALA A 574 -33.59 -7.05 6.57
C ALA A 574 -33.49 -5.51 6.60
N LEU A 575 -32.49 -4.97 7.31
CA LEU A 575 -32.22 -3.55 7.33
C LEU A 575 -31.76 -3.05 5.96
N LEU A 576 -30.83 -3.75 5.30
CA LEU A 576 -30.36 -3.34 3.97
C LEU A 576 -31.49 -3.40 2.93
N ASP A 577 -32.40 -4.38 3.03
CA ASP A 577 -33.59 -4.49 2.19
C ASP A 577 -34.54 -3.30 2.42
N ALA A 578 -34.84 -2.97 3.67
CA ALA A 578 -35.67 -1.82 4.03
C ALA A 578 -35.07 -0.47 3.58
N LEU A 579 -33.75 -0.41 3.47
CA LEU A 579 -33.03 0.77 2.96
C LEU A 579 -32.96 0.83 1.43
N GLY A 580 -33.39 -0.23 0.73
CA GLY A 580 -33.34 -0.31 -0.74
C GLY A 580 -31.95 -0.63 -1.28
N ALA A 581 -31.10 -1.31 -0.49
CA ALA A 581 -29.82 -1.80 -0.99
C ALA A 581 -30.05 -2.87 -2.06
N PRO A 582 -29.26 -2.88 -3.16
CA PRO A 582 -29.41 -3.90 -4.19
C PRO A 582 -29.23 -5.30 -3.57
N ALA A 583 -29.97 -6.29 -4.07
CA ALA A 583 -29.95 -7.66 -3.54
C ALA A 583 -28.56 -8.30 -3.63
N ALA A 584 -27.80 -7.95 -4.68
CA ALA A 584 -26.41 -8.32 -4.87
C ALA A 584 -25.65 -7.21 -5.61
N ALA A 585 -24.32 -7.24 -5.52
CA ALA A 585 -23.48 -6.44 -6.40
C ALA A 585 -23.65 -6.89 -7.87
N PRO A 586 -23.43 -6.00 -8.86
CA PRO A 586 -23.51 -6.34 -10.28
C PRO A 586 -22.75 -7.64 -10.63
N GLU A 587 -23.33 -8.47 -11.49
CA GLU A 587 -22.73 -9.76 -11.88
C GLU A 587 -21.32 -9.60 -12.46
N LEU A 588 -21.09 -8.51 -13.19
CA LEU A 588 -19.79 -8.12 -13.72
C LEU A 588 -18.69 -7.99 -12.63
N LEU A 589 -19.07 -7.66 -11.39
CA LEU A 589 -18.15 -7.58 -10.25
C LEU A 589 -18.05 -8.93 -9.53
N THR A 590 -19.16 -9.64 -9.34
CA THR A 590 -19.21 -10.89 -8.56
C THR A 590 -18.70 -12.11 -9.31
N ALA A 591 -18.67 -12.06 -10.65
CA ALA A 591 -18.08 -13.08 -11.50
C ALA A 591 -16.55 -12.94 -11.66
N TRP A 592 -15.96 -11.85 -11.16
CA TRP A 592 -14.51 -11.61 -11.23
C TRP A 592 -13.83 -11.96 -9.89
N PRO A 593 -12.65 -12.59 -9.90
CA PRO A 593 -11.95 -12.88 -8.65
C PRO A 593 -11.45 -11.60 -7.97
N ALA A 594 -11.52 -11.57 -6.64
CA ALA A 594 -11.08 -10.45 -5.81
C ALA A 594 -10.18 -10.94 -4.67
N ASP A 595 -9.25 -10.09 -4.23
CA ASP A 595 -8.43 -10.31 -3.04
C ASP A 595 -9.01 -9.51 -1.87
N CYS A 596 -9.39 -10.20 -0.79
CA CYS A 596 -9.93 -9.61 0.44
C CYS A 596 -8.86 -9.60 1.54
N LEU A 597 -8.65 -8.46 2.19
CA LEU A 597 -7.79 -8.35 3.38
C LEU A 597 -8.64 -8.40 4.66
N LEU A 598 -8.40 -9.43 5.47
CA LEU A 598 -9.15 -9.76 6.67
C LEU A 598 -8.21 -9.80 7.87
N ARG A 599 -8.49 -9.06 8.95
CA ARG A 599 -7.80 -9.25 10.24
C ARG A 599 -8.58 -10.28 11.08
N PRO A 600 -8.07 -11.50 11.30
CA PRO A 600 -8.78 -12.53 12.03
C PRO A 600 -9.09 -12.11 13.46
N LEU A 601 -10.29 -12.44 13.94
CA LEU A 601 -10.72 -12.24 15.33
C LEU A 601 -10.77 -13.58 16.06
N GLY A 602 -10.46 -13.55 17.36
CA GLY A 602 -10.37 -14.76 18.20
C GLY A 602 -11.66 -15.16 18.92
N ASP A 603 -12.71 -14.34 18.81
CA ASP A 603 -14.01 -14.58 19.47
C ASP A 603 -14.81 -15.64 18.69
N PRO A 604 -15.16 -16.80 19.29
CA PRO A 604 -15.93 -17.84 18.62
C PRO A 604 -17.38 -17.44 18.30
N HIS A 605 -17.96 -16.52 19.07
CA HIS A 605 -19.38 -16.15 18.95
C HIS A 605 -19.60 -14.79 18.26
N GLY A 606 -18.52 -14.03 18.04
CA GLY A 606 -18.55 -12.74 17.35
C GLY A 606 -18.21 -12.84 15.84
N PRO A 607 -18.00 -11.67 15.20
CA PRO A 607 -17.48 -11.58 13.85
C PRO A 607 -16.16 -12.34 13.68
N VAL A 608 -15.97 -13.00 12.55
CA VAL A 608 -14.76 -13.81 12.26
C VAL A 608 -13.53 -12.97 11.95
N ALA A 609 -13.74 -11.76 11.44
CA ALA A 609 -12.66 -10.88 11.02
C ALA A 609 -13.09 -9.41 10.92
N VAL A 610 -12.10 -8.52 10.89
CA VAL A 610 -12.25 -7.15 10.40
C VAL A 610 -11.92 -7.11 8.90
N LEU A 611 -12.83 -6.59 8.07
CA LEU A 611 -12.61 -6.36 6.65
C LEU A 611 -11.87 -5.03 6.46
N GLU A 612 -10.65 -5.08 5.93
CA GLU A 612 -9.92 -3.85 5.57
C GLU A 612 -10.21 -3.39 4.16
N THR A 613 -10.18 -4.31 3.19
CA THR A 613 -10.46 -4.00 1.79
C THR A 613 -10.80 -5.25 0.98
N VAL A 614 -11.61 -5.07 -0.05
CA VAL A 614 -11.74 -5.96 -1.21
C VAL A 614 -11.12 -5.24 -2.39
N SER A 615 -10.10 -5.83 -3.00
CA SER A 615 -9.35 -5.27 -4.13
C SER A 615 -9.36 -6.25 -5.32
N PRO A 616 -9.07 -5.77 -6.55
CA PRO A 616 -8.90 -6.66 -7.69
C PRO A 616 -7.86 -7.75 -7.42
N ALA A 617 -8.12 -8.98 -7.90
CA ALA A 617 -7.19 -10.09 -7.74
C ALA A 617 -5.85 -9.81 -8.45
N GLY A 618 -4.77 -10.32 -7.85
CA GLY A 618 -3.44 -10.32 -8.45
C GLY A 618 -2.65 -9.03 -8.22
N VAL A 619 -3.22 -8.04 -7.52
CA VAL A 619 -2.54 -6.78 -7.17
C VAL A 619 -1.74 -6.91 -5.88
N LEU A 620 -2.34 -7.51 -4.86
CA LEU A 620 -1.83 -7.47 -3.48
C LEU A 620 -0.71 -8.49 -3.21
N ASP A 621 -0.67 -9.59 -3.97
CA ASP A 621 0.35 -10.65 -3.91
C ASP A 621 1.43 -10.51 -5.00
N ALA A 622 1.25 -9.61 -5.97
CA ALA A 622 2.07 -9.46 -7.18
C ALA A 622 3.58 -9.48 -6.90
N ARG A 623 4.06 -8.60 -6.01
CA ARG A 623 5.51 -8.46 -5.79
C ARG A 623 6.14 -9.66 -5.08
N PHE A 624 5.33 -10.51 -4.44
CA PHE A 624 5.78 -11.64 -3.62
C PHE A 624 5.68 -12.97 -4.33
N ALA A 625 4.88 -13.04 -5.40
CA ALA A 625 4.55 -14.26 -6.12
C ALA A 625 5.79 -15.05 -6.58
N GLU A 626 6.80 -14.38 -7.12
CA GLU A 626 8.05 -14.99 -7.61
C GLU A 626 8.79 -15.70 -6.47
N ALA A 627 9.05 -14.99 -5.36
CA ALA A 627 9.75 -15.54 -4.22
C ALA A 627 8.96 -16.67 -3.51
N LEU A 628 7.64 -16.52 -3.40
CA LEU A 628 6.76 -17.56 -2.84
C LEU A 628 6.70 -18.82 -3.73
N GLY A 629 6.81 -18.67 -5.06
CA GLY A 629 6.82 -19.79 -6.00
C GLY A 629 8.18 -20.50 -6.10
N ALA A 630 9.28 -19.76 -5.93
CA ALA A 630 10.65 -20.30 -5.96
C ALA A 630 11.00 -21.11 -4.70
N ARG A 631 10.37 -20.79 -3.56
CA ARG A 631 10.60 -21.46 -2.27
C ARG A 631 9.83 -22.78 -2.19
N ARG A 632 10.27 -23.75 -2.98
CA ARG A 632 9.79 -25.13 -2.97
C ARG A 632 10.60 -25.92 -1.94
N ALA A 633 9.95 -26.34 -0.86
CA ALA A 633 10.43 -27.24 0.20
C ALA A 633 11.26 -26.62 1.37
N LEU A 634 10.93 -27.08 2.58
CA LEU A 634 11.78 -27.00 3.77
C LEU A 634 13.12 -27.71 3.52
N PRO A 635 14.20 -27.30 4.21
CA PRO A 635 15.44 -28.07 4.24
C PRO A 635 15.20 -29.47 4.83
N PRO A 636 15.79 -30.52 4.25
CA PRO A 636 15.76 -31.86 4.83
C PRO A 636 16.48 -31.83 6.20
N GLY A 637 15.80 -32.23 7.27
CA GLY A 637 16.40 -32.36 8.61
C GLY A 637 15.80 -31.48 9.71
N THR A 638 14.67 -30.79 9.49
CA THR A 638 13.87 -30.31 10.63
C THR A 638 13.27 -31.53 11.34
N PRO A 639 13.51 -31.73 12.66
CA PRO A 639 12.95 -32.87 13.36
C PRO A 639 11.43 -32.68 13.44
N ARG A 640 10.68 -33.45 12.65
CA ARG A 640 9.33 -33.83 13.06
C ARG A 640 9.54 -34.78 14.22
N GLU A 641 9.36 -34.30 15.45
CA GLU A 641 9.20 -35.21 16.59
C GLU A 641 8.01 -36.13 16.30
N SER A 642 8.35 -37.32 15.83
CA SER A 642 7.48 -38.45 15.61
C SER A 642 6.81 -38.85 16.92
N ARG A 643 5.56 -38.44 17.10
CA ARG A 643 4.60 -39.12 17.97
C ARG A 643 3.50 -39.75 17.11
N GLY A 644 3.47 -41.08 17.10
CA GLY A 644 2.37 -41.90 16.59
C GLY A 644 2.52 -42.31 15.14
N GLY A 645 2.74 -43.61 14.91
CA GLY A 645 2.99 -44.19 13.60
C GLY A 645 1.76 -44.23 12.71
N ASP A 646 1.96 -43.84 11.46
CA ASP A 646 1.28 -44.45 10.32
C ASP A 646 2.18 -44.32 9.08
N ARG A 647 2.82 -45.42 8.68
CA ARG A 647 3.68 -45.50 7.48
C ARG A 647 2.78 -45.95 6.33
N GLY A 648 2.10 -44.99 5.68
CA GLY A 648 1.21 -45.36 4.58
C GLY A 648 0.42 -44.24 3.91
N ALA A 649 0.93 -43.01 3.80
CA ALA A 649 0.36 -42.00 2.90
C ALA A 649 1.43 -41.00 2.43
N GLY A 650 1.39 -40.65 1.15
CA GLY A 650 2.51 -40.11 0.38
C GLY A 650 3.16 -38.81 0.86
N ARG A 651 4.40 -38.63 0.39
CA ARG A 651 5.19 -37.39 0.42
C ARG A 651 4.32 -36.15 0.10
N GLY A 652 3.90 -35.43 1.13
CA GLY A 652 3.32 -34.09 0.99
C GLY A 652 4.42 -33.07 0.72
N ALA A 653 4.81 -32.92 -0.54
CA ALA A 653 5.53 -31.74 -0.99
C ALA A 653 4.62 -30.53 -0.80
N ASP A 654 5.09 -29.50 -0.09
CA ASP A 654 4.37 -28.23 0.07
C ASP A 654 4.15 -27.63 -1.33
N PRO A 655 2.89 -27.48 -1.81
CA PRO A 655 2.63 -26.93 -3.12
C PRO A 655 3.02 -25.45 -3.06
N GLY A 656 4.01 -25.03 -3.84
CA GLY A 656 4.37 -23.61 -3.96
C GLY A 656 3.16 -22.72 -4.28
N TYR A 657 3.29 -21.39 -4.19
CA TYR A 657 2.15 -20.47 -4.28
C TYR A 657 1.43 -20.50 -5.66
N PRO A 658 0.23 -21.12 -5.79
CA PRO A 658 -0.36 -21.47 -7.10
C PRO A 658 -1.27 -20.37 -7.68
N ASN A 659 -1.64 -19.39 -6.86
CA ASN A 659 -2.60 -18.33 -7.19
C ASN A 659 -2.26 -17.54 -8.47
N PRO A 660 -0.99 -17.17 -8.77
CA PRO A 660 -0.66 -16.44 -9.99
C PRO A 660 -0.93 -17.28 -11.26
N ALA A 661 -0.57 -18.57 -11.23
CA ALA A 661 -0.79 -19.47 -12.36
C ALA A 661 -2.30 -19.70 -12.61
N ALA A 662 -3.07 -19.93 -11.54
CA ALA A 662 -4.52 -20.07 -11.63
C ALA A 662 -5.20 -18.79 -12.17
N TYR A 663 -4.73 -17.62 -11.74
CA TYR A 663 -5.27 -16.33 -12.22
C TYR A 663 -4.90 -16.04 -13.68
N ARG A 664 -3.68 -16.36 -14.10
CA ARG A 664 -3.28 -16.33 -15.52
C ARG A 664 -4.17 -17.25 -16.37
N ALA A 665 -4.44 -18.47 -15.90
CA ALA A 665 -5.32 -19.40 -16.59
C ALA A 665 -6.77 -18.87 -16.71
N PHE A 666 -7.26 -18.21 -15.66
CA PHE A 666 -8.56 -17.52 -15.68
C PHE A 666 -8.60 -16.41 -16.74
N LEU A 667 -7.62 -15.49 -16.74
CA LEU A 667 -7.56 -14.41 -17.74
C LEU A 667 -7.51 -14.96 -19.16
N ALA A 668 -6.66 -15.96 -19.42
CA ALA A 668 -6.55 -16.59 -20.74
C ALA A 668 -7.84 -17.32 -21.17
N ALA A 669 -8.61 -17.88 -20.23
CA ALA A 669 -9.91 -18.48 -20.51
C ALA A 669 -10.95 -17.41 -20.87
N VAL A 670 -10.96 -16.26 -20.19
CA VAL A 670 -11.84 -15.12 -20.54
C VAL A 670 -11.48 -14.55 -21.91
N GLU A 671 -10.19 -14.37 -22.23
CA GLU A 671 -9.74 -13.91 -23.56
C GLU A 671 -10.29 -14.80 -24.68
N ARG A 672 -10.18 -16.12 -24.52
CA ARG A 672 -10.69 -17.10 -25.51
C ARG A 672 -12.21 -17.09 -25.64
N ALA A 673 -12.93 -16.91 -24.52
CA ALA A 673 -14.39 -16.99 -24.50
C ALA A 673 -15.07 -15.73 -25.08
N VAL A 674 -14.41 -14.56 -25.04
CA VAL A 674 -14.99 -13.27 -25.45
C VAL A 674 -14.29 -12.66 -26.66
N GLY A 675 -13.10 -13.13 -27.03
CA GLY A 675 -12.34 -12.56 -28.15
C GLY A 675 -11.69 -11.20 -27.81
N VAL A 676 -11.36 -10.97 -26.54
CA VAL A 676 -10.70 -9.75 -26.05
C VAL A 676 -9.22 -10.01 -25.78
N ARG A 677 -8.44 -8.93 -25.67
CA ARG A 677 -7.02 -8.97 -25.29
C ARG A 677 -6.78 -8.22 -23.99
N PHE A 678 -6.29 -8.89 -22.95
CA PHE A 678 -5.78 -8.21 -21.75
C PHE A 678 -4.39 -7.65 -22.01
N VAL A 679 -4.20 -6.37 -21.67
CA VAL A 679 -2.91 -5.67 -21.84
C VAL A 679 -2.46 -5.11 -20.49
N GLU A 680 -1.35 -5.61 -19.98
CA GLU A 680 -0.75 -5.13 -18.74
C GLU A 680 -0.08 -3.76 -18.95
N VAL A 681 -0.42 -2.78 -18.13
CA VAL A 681 0.14 -1.42 -18.19
C VAL A 681 1.39 -1.34 -17.33
N LEU A 682 2.56 -1.27 -17.96
CA LEU A 682 3.87 -1.16 -17.31
C LEU A 682 4.28 0.30 -17.20
N VAL A 683 4.52 0.76 -15.97
CA VAL A 683 4.94 2.14 -15.68
C VAL A 683 6.19 2.14 -14.81
N PRO A 684 7.17 3.00 -15.09
CA PRO A 684 8.42 3.03 -14.34
C PRO A 684 8.26 3.59 -12.92
N PRO A 685 9.07 3.14 -11.94
CA PRO A 685 9.09 3.72 -10.61
C PRO A 685 9.86 5.05 -10.60
N LEU A 686 9.18 6.12 -10.18
CA LEU A 686 9.77 7.45 -10.03
C LEU A 686 10.29 7.75 -8.62
N ASP A 687 10.33 6.78 -7.71
CA ASP A 687 10.87 6.98 -6.37
C ASP A 687 11.62 5.73 -5.90
N ALA A 688 12.80 5.93 -5.33
CA ALA A 688 13.63 4.90 -4.76
C ALA A 688 12.95 4.19 -3.58
N ARG A 689 12.04 4.82 -2.81
CA ARG A 689 11.46 4.22 -1.59
C ARG A 689 10.45 3.10 -1.84
N ALA A 690 9.92 3.00 -3.05
CA ALA A 690 8.90 2.01 -3.40
C ALA A 690 9.14 1.39 -4.77
N ALA A 691 10.37 1.46 -5.28
CA ALA A 691 10.69 1.10 -6.65
C ALA A 691 10.30 -0.33 -7.00
N ASN A 692 10.37 -1.25 -6.04
CA ASN A 692 10.08 -2.67 -6.28
C ASN A 692 8.58 -3.00 -6.14
N ALA A 693 7.72 -2.06 -5.75
CA ALA A 693 6.28 -2.27 -5.67
C ALA A 693 5.60 -2.36 -7.05
N VAL A 694 6.33 -2.05 -8.13
CA VAL A 694 5.92 -2.28 -9.51
C VAL A 694 6.14 -3.74 -9.94
N ARG A 695 6.87 -4.56 -9.19
CA ARG A 695 7.14 -5.96 -9.57
C ARG A 695 5.87 -6.81 -9.54
N ARG A 696 5.74 -7.72 -10.51
CA ARG A 696 4.57 -8.60 -10.67
C ARG A 696 4.91 -9.85 -11.48
N PRO A 697 4.18 -10.96 -11.32
CA PRO A 697 4.30 -12.12 -12.21
C PRO A 697 3.77 -11.80 -13.61
N VAL A 698 4.12 -12.63 -14.59
CA VAL A 698 3.51 -12.57 -15.93
C VAL A 698 2.08 -13.11 -15.85
N LEU A 699 1.09 -12.23 -15.95
CA LEU A 699 -0.34 -12.59 -15.88
C LEU A 699 -1.04 -12.51 -17.24
N THR A 700 -0.55 -11.68 -18.16
CA THR A 700 -1.11 -11.48 -19.50
C THR A 700 -0.07 -11.80 -20.58
N ARG A 701 -0.54 -12.03 -21.82
CA ARG A 701 0.34 -12.24 -22.99
C ARG A 701 0.89 -10.92 -23.57
N TRP A 702 0.23 -9.81 -23.26
CA TRP A 702 0.51 -8.50 -23.83
C TRP A 702 0.76 -7.45 -22.76
N CYS A 703 1.64 -6.51 -23.03
CA CYS A 703 1.88 -5.34 -22.19
C CYS A 703 2.03 -4.06 -23.01
N ALA A 704 1.76 -2.91 -22.40
CA ALA A 704 1.97 -1.58 -23.00
C ALA A 704 2.61 -0.62 -21.98
N GLY A 705 3.07 0.54 -22.44
CA GLY A 705 3.87 1.46 -21.63
C GLY A 705 5.35 1.12 -21.74
N ASP A 706 6.02 0.87 -20.61
CA ASP A 706 7.46 0.56 -20.58
C ASP A 706 7.78 -0.78 -21.28
N PRO A 707 8.60 -0.79 -22.35
CA PRO A 707 9.00 -2.02 -23.02
C PRO A 707 10.04 -2.86 -22.25
N ASN A 708 10.64 -2.35 -21.17
CA ASN A 708 11.63 -3.06 -20.36
C ASN A 708 10.97 -4.11 -19.44
N THR A 709 10.44 -5.18 -20.03
CA THR A 709 9.71 -6.25 -19.33
C THR A 709 10.55 -6.95 -18.25
N ALA A 710 11.87 -7.09 -18.47
CA ALA A 710 12.81 -7.70 -17.53
C ALA A 710 12.83 -6.99 -16.16
N LEU A 711 12.66 -5.66 -16.16
CA LEU A 711 12.60 -4.85 -14.93
C LEU A 711 11.45 -5.28 -14.02
N TYR A 712 10.31 -5.66 -14.60
CA TYR A 712 9.05 -5.90 -13.91
C TYR A 712 8.79 -7.36 -13.58
N TYR A 713 9.10 -8.25 -14.53
CA TYR A 713 8.83 -9.69 -14.42
C TYR A 713 10.03 -10.49 -13.94
N GLY A 714 11.23 -9.89 -13.88
CA GLY A 714 12.46 -10.59 -13.53
C GLY A 714 12.87 -11.62 -14.58
N SER A 715 13.55 -12.67 -14.13
CA SER A 715 14.03 -13.76 -14.98
C SER A 715 12.90 -14.52 -15.67
N SER A 716 11.69 -14.48 -15.10
CA SER A 716 10.48 -15.13 -15.64
C SER A 716 9.94 -14.47 -16.92
N GLY A 717 10.37 -13.24 -17.23
CA GLY A 717 9.99 -12.53 -18.46
C GLY A 717 10.95 -12.75 -19.64
N ALA A 718 12.10 -13.38 -19.41
CA ALA A 718 13.18 -13.56 -20.38
C ALA A 718 13.05 -14.86 -21.20
N GLY A 719 11.83 -15.20 -21.63
CA GLY A 719 11.63 -16.26 -22.61
C GLY A 719 12.14 -15.81 -23.98
N GLY A 720 13.33 -16.28 -24.38
CA GLY A 720 13.83 -16.18 -25.75
C GLY A 720 14.85 -15.08 -26.04
N ALA A 721 15.99 -15.08 -25.35
CA ALA A 721 17.26 -14.56 -25.88
C ALA A 721 18.45 -15.17 -25.11
N GLY A 722 18.97 -16.31 -25.60
CA GLY A 722 20.28 -16.85 -25.25
C GLY A 722 20.49 -17.32 -23.80
N GLY A 723 20.12 -18.58 -23.52
CA GLY A 723 20.61 -19.27 -22.31
C GLY A 723 22.10 -19.56 -22.44
N GLY A 724 22.92 -18.82 -21.71
CA GLY A 724 24.27 -19.23 -21.34
C GLY A 724 24.24 -19.63 -19.87
N ASP A 725 24.04 -20.92 -19.62
CA ASP A 725 24.25 -21.51 -18.30
C ASP A 725 25.74 -21.43 -17.99
N THR A 726 26.09 -21.01 -16.77
CA THR A 726 27.48 -20.84 -16.36
C THR A 726 28.21 -22.18 -16.39
N ALA A 727 29.29 -22.22 -17.15
CA ALA A 727 30.16 -23.36 -17.42
C ALA A 727 30.44 -24.26 -16.20
N ARG A 728 30.09 -25.55 -16.33
CA ARG A 728 30.91 -26.65 -15.82
C ARG A 728 31.98 -26.97 -16.87
N PRO A 729 33.24 -27.25 -16.48
CA PRO A 729 34.31 -27.51 -17.44
C PRO A 729 34.14 -28.90 -18.07
N GLU A 730 34.00 -28.87 -19.40
CA GLU A 730 34.49 -29.82 -20.40
C GLU A 730 34.53 -31.33 -20.06
N GLU A 731 33.54 -32.06 -20.58
CA GLU A 731 33.78 -33.36 -21.22
C GLU A 731 33.30 -33.25 -22.69
N THR A 732 34.21 -33.54 -23.61
CA THR A 732 34.06 -33.47 -25.07
C THR A 732 32.89 -34.32 -25.60
N PRO A 733 31.97 -33.78 -26.41
CA PRO A 733 30.98 -34.58 -27.13
C PRO A 733 31.52 -35.08 -28.48
N ASP A 734 31.15 -36.32 -28.79
CA ASP A 734 31.40 -37.09 -30.01
C ASP A 734 30.68 -36.46 -31.25
N PRO A 735 31.29 -36.38 -32.44
CA PRO A 735 30.65 -35.79 -33.61
C PRO A 735 29.78 -36.82 -34.33
N GLY A 736 28.51 -36.95 -33.94
CA GLY A 736 27.63 -37.98 -34.49
C GLY A 736 26.12 -37.72 -34.56
N ASP A 737 25.58 -36.60 -34.05
CA ASP A 737 24.13 -36.36 -34.08
C ASP A 737 23.76 -34.98 -34.65
N THR A 738 23.33 -34.97 -35.90
CA THR A 738 22.54 -33.87 -36.48
C THR A 738 21.10 -33.95 -35.99
N PRO A 739 20.54 -32.92 -35.33
CA PRO A 739 19.13 -32.90 -34.98
C PRO A 739 18.25 -32.59 -36.21
N ASP A 740 17.22 -33.40 -36.37
CA ASP A 740 16.16 -33.35 -37.37
C ASP A 740 15.35 -32.02 -37.27
N PRO A 741 15.03 -31.30 -38.37
CA PRO A 741 14.34 -30.01 -38.33
C PRO A 741 12.81 -30.16 -38.14
N GLY A 742 12.39 -30.95 -37.14
CA GLY A 742 10.99 -31.25 -36.81
C GLY A 742 10.50 -30.74 -35.45
N ASP A 743 11.38 -30.46 -34.49
CA ASP A 743 11.01 -30.02 -33.14
C ASP A 743 10.80 -28.50 -33.03
N ALA A 744 9.83 -27.99 -33.81
CA ALA A 744 9.24 -26.69 -33.53
C ALA A 744 8.35 -26.83 -32.29
N LEU A 745 8.87 -26.37 -31.14
CA LEU A 745 8.16 -26.11 -29.88
C LEU A 745 6.66 -25.82 -30.09
N ASP A 746 5.82 -26.76 -29.68
CA ASP A 746 4.37 -26.60 -29.64
C ASP A 746 3.99 -25.37 -28.77
N PRO A 747 3.38 -24.31 -29.33
CA PRO A 747 3.10 -23.06 -28.61
C PRO A 747 1.89 -23.15 -27.65
N ALA A 748 1.40 -24.36 -27.37
CA ALA A 748 0.14 -24.61 -26.69
C ALA A 748 0.25 -24.93 -25.18
N ASP A 749 1.43 -24.99 -24.56
CA ASP A 749 1.53 -25.21 -23.10
C ASP A 749 1.19 -23.93 -22.29
N PRO A 750 0.04 -23.85 -21.60
CA PRO A 750 -0.30 -22.71 -20.77
C PRO A 750 0.52 -22.62 -19.47
N ALA A 751 1.29 -23.67 -19.10
CA ALA A 751 2.09 -23.71 -17.88
C ALA A 751 3.44 -22.98 -18.02
N HIS A 752 3.95 -22.78 -19.25
CA HIS A 752 5.18 -22.02 -19.49
C HIS A 752 4.90 -20.53 -19.75
N PRO A 753 5.65 -19.59 -19.15
CA PRO A 753 5.63 -18.19 -19.55
C PRO A 753 6.28 -18.05 -20.92
N GLY A 754 5.49 -18.18 -22.00
CA GLY A 754 5.88 -17.66 -23.31
C GLY A 754 6.23 -16.16 -23.23
N SER A 755 7.02 -15.67 -24.19
CA SER A 755 7.48 -14.28 -24.21
C SER A 755 6.31 -13.27 -24.22
N VAL A 756 6.37 -12.29 -23.31
CA VAL A 756 5.37 -11.20 -23.25
C VAL A 756 5.59 -10.26 -24.43
N ARG A 757 4.52 -9.96 -25.18
CA ARG A 757 4.57 -9.10 -26.35
C ARG A 757 4.27 -7.65 -25.97
N HIS A 758 5.11 -6.71 -26.41
CA HIS A 758 4.86 -5.28 -26.20
C HIS A 758 3.96 -4.71 -27.30
N LEU A 759 2.94 -3.96 -26.88
CA LEU A 759 2.00 -3.26 -27.73
C LEU A 759 2.30 -1.74 -27.67
N PRO A 760 2.79 -1.12 -28.76
CA PRO A 760 3.07 0.30 -28.80
C PRO A 760 1.83 1.15 -28.52
N LEU A 761 2.00 2.27 -27.79
CA LEU A 761 0.90 3.17 -27.42
C LEU A 761 0.17 3.77 -28.63
N HIS A 762 0.84 3.99 -29.76
CA HIS A 762 0.21 4.53 -30.98
C HIS A 762 -0.72 3.53 -31.68
N ARG A 763 -0.61 2.23 -31.37
CA ARG A 763 -1.51 1.18 -31.91
C ARG A 763 -2.76 1.01 -31.07
N ILE A 764 -2.80 1.56 -29.86
CA ILE A 764 -3.96 1.51 -28.98
C ILE A 764 -4.78 2.77 -29.25
N THR A 765 -6.03 2.59 -29.67
CA THR A 765 -6.98 3.68 -29.85
C THR A 765 -8.01 3.67 -28.72
N LEU A 766 -8.49 4.86 -28.35
CA LEU A 766 -9.62 5.06 -27.46
C LEU A 766 -10.75 5.75 -28.20
N ARG A 767 -12.01 5.40 -27.89
CA ARG A 767 -13.21 6.11 -28.34
C ARG A 767 -14.31 6.05 -27.28
N THR A 768 -15.31 6.91 -27.38
CA THR A 768 -16.53 6.81 -26.59
C THR A 768 -17.59 5.95 -27.28
N GLU A 769 -18.35 5.19 -26.49
CA GLU A 769 -19.48 4.37 -26.93
C GLU A 769 -20.59 4.52 -25.88
N GLY A 770 -21.48 5.50 -26.10
CA GLY A 770 -22.38 5.99 -25.06
C GLY A 770 -21.58 6.51 -23.86
N PRO A 771 -21.86 6.06 -22.62
CA PRO A 771 -21.11 6.48 -21.42
C PRO A 771 -19.77 5.73 -21.23
N ARG A 772 -19.39 4.84 -22.14
CA ARG A 772 -18.24 3.93 -21.98
C ARG A 772 -17.05 4.39 -22.81
N ILE A 773 -15.85 4.09 -22.29
CA ILE A 773 -14.62 4.20 -23.07
C ILE A 773 -14.25 2.81 -23.60
N VAL A 774 -13.96 2.76 -24.89
CA VAL A 774 -13.53 1.58 -25.63
C VAL A 774 -12.04 1.70 -25.89
N ALA A 775 -11.28 0.62 -25.69
CA ALA A 775 -9.91 0.50 -26.19
C ALA A 775 -9.82 -0.58 -27.25
N GLU A 776 -9.17 -0.29 -28.37
CA GLU A 776 -8.98 -1.20 -29.50
C GLU A 776 -7.51 -1.19 -29.93
N ALA A 777 -7.04 -2.33 -30.42
CA ALA A 777 -5.77 -2.44 -31.10
C ALA A 777 -5.84 -3.57 -32.14
N ASP A 778 -5.41 -3.28 -33.37
CA ASP A 778 -5.37 -4.26 -34.45
C ASP A 778 -6.74 -4.90 -34.75
N GLY A 779 -7.81 -4.11 -34.66
CA GLY A 779 -9.19 -4.58 -34.84
C GLY A 779 -9.75 -5.43 -33.69
N VAL A 780 -9.02 -5.57 -32.58
CA VAL A 780 -9.44 -6.36 -31.41
C VAL A 780 -9.68 -5.46 -30.20
N ARG A 781 -10.72 -5.76 -29.42
CA ARG A 781 -11.00 -5.08 -28.15
C ARG A 781 -9.88 -5.36 -27.15
N VAL A 782 -9.36 -4.30 -26.56
CA VAL A 782 -8.32 -4.33 -25.53
C VAL A 782 -8.93 -4.02 -24.17
N LEU A 783 -8.57 -4.79 -23.15
CA LEU A 783 -8.90 -4.53 -21.75
C LEU A 783 -7.62 -4.29 -20.96
N PRO A 784 -7.29 -3.02 -20.66
CA PRO A 784 -6.11 -2.70 -19.87
C PRO A 784 -6.23 -3.22 -18.44
N VAL A 785 -5.12 -3.74 -17.90
CA VAL A 785 -5.00 -4.18 -16.51
C VAL A 785 -3.74 -3.61 -15.88
N HIS A 786 -3.75 -3.45 -14.55
CA HIS A 786 -2.62 -2.91 -13.81
C HIS A 786 -2.47 -3.61 -12.46
N HIS A 787 -1.62 -4.65 -12.42
CA HIS A 787 -1.37 -5.49 -11.25
C HIS A 787 -0.19 -4.98 -10.42
N ALA A 788 -0.23 -3.69 -10.04
CA ALA A 788 0.71 -3.09 -9.12
C ALA A 788 0.00 -2.29 -8.02
N THR A 789 0.60 -2.25 -6.84
CA THR A 789 0.03 -1.61 -5.65
C THR A 789 0.21 -0.08 -5.62
N ARG A 790 1.05 0.47 -6.50
CA ARG A 790 1.41 1.88 -6.51
C ARG A 790 0.72 2.64 -7.63
N THR A 791 0.31 3.86 -7.33
CA THR A 791 -0.08 4.83 -8.33
C THR A 791 1.14 5.28 -9.11
N ALA A 792 1.01 5.37 -10.42
CA ALA A 792 2.02 5.98 -11.28
C ALA A 792 2.12 7.48 -10.95
N ALA A 793 3.33 8.03 -10.98
CA ALA A 793 3.56 9.46 -10.82
C ALA A 793 3.52 10.17 -12.20
N PRO A 794 3.27 11.50 -12.26
CA PRO A 794 3.13 12.20 -13.52
C PRO A 794 4.35 12.12 -14.43
N PRO A 795 4.20 12.00 -15.78
CA PRO A 795 2.95 11.94 -16.55
C PRO A 795 2.39 10.51 -16.71
N TYR A 796 2.99 9.50 -16.08
CA TYR A 796 2.53 8.11 -16.17
C TYR A 796 1.20 7.88 -15.44
N ASP A 797 0.88 8.74 -14.48
CA ASP A 797 -0.44 8.81 -13.84
C ASP A 797 -1.55 9.02 -14.89
N ARG A 798 -1.34 9.88 -15.88
CA ARG A 798 -2.26 10.19 -16.96
C ARG A 798 -2.36 9.05 -17.96
N LEU A 799 -1.25 8.44 -18.36
CA LEU A 799 -1.27 7.24 -19.19
C LEU A 799 -2.09 6.12 -18.52
N THR A 800 -1.85 5.91 -17.22
CA THR A 800 -2.59 4.91 -16.45
C THR A 800 -4.08 5.28 -16.37
N ARG A 801 -4.43 6.55 -16.14
CA ARG A 801 -5.84 7.01 -16.12
C ARG A 801 -6.55 6.78 -17.47
N LEU A 802 -5.92 7.17 -18.58
CA LEU A 802 -6.49 7.00 -19.92
C LEU A 802 -6.77 5.53 -20.25
N LEU A 803 -5.78 4.65 -20.05
CA LEU A 803 -5.94 3.22 -20.34
C LEU A 803 -6.92 2.55 -19.36
N MET A 804 -6.84 2.86 -18.07
CA MET A 804 -7.73 2.25 -17.08
C MET A 804 -9.20 2.74 -17.18
N ALA A 805 -9.48 3.80 -17.94
CA ALA A 805 -10.85 4.20 -18.25
C ALA A 805 -11.59 3.14 -19.09
N ALA A 806 -10.86 2.42 -19.96
CA ALA A 806 -11.37 1.31 -20.78
C ALA A 806 -11.21 -0.07 -20.13
N ALA A 807 -10.68 -0.14 -18.91
CA ALA A 807 -10.47 -1.39 -18.20
C ALA A 807 -11.79 -2.04 -17.76
N HIS A 808 -11.73 -3.34 -17.49
CA HIS A 808 -12.85 -4.08 -16.91
C HIS A 808 -13.29 -3.43 -15.57
N PRO A 809 -14.59 -3.19 -15.32
CA PRO A 809 -15.04 -2.52 -14.10
C PRO A 809 -14.57 -3.21 -12.80
N ALA A 810 -14.49 -4.53 -12.77
CA ALA A 810 -13.98 -5.27 -11.61
C ALA A 810 -12.49 -5.03 -11.32
N THR A 811 -11.67 -4.67 -12.33
CA THR A 811 -10.23 -4.43 -12.11
C THR A 811 -9.93 -3.04 -11.55
N ARG A 812 -10.96 -2.19 -11.39
CA ARG A 812 -10.89 -0.89 -10.70
C ARG A 812 -11.75 -0.82 -9.45
N HIS A 813 -12.58 -1.84 -9.20
CA HIS A 813 -13.51 -1.84 -8.08
C HIS A 813 -12.77 -2.17 -6.78
N VAL A 814 -12.84 -1.25 -5.83
CA VAL A 814 -12.30 -1.43 -4.48
C VAL A 814 -13.40 -1.16 -3.48
N VAL A 815 -13.62 -2.09 -2.56
CA VAL A 815 -14.46 -1.89 -1.38
C VAL A 815 -13.55 -1.65 -0.19
N GLN A 816 -13.80 -0.58 0.55
CA GLN A 816 -13.20 -0.28 1.84
C GLN A 816 -14.32 0.33 2.68
N LEU A 817 -14.51 -0.06 3.94
CA LEU A 817 -15.65 0.41 4.74
C LEU A 817 -15.22 0.93 6.12
N GLY A 818 -13.92 1.08 6.34
CA GLY A 818 -13.38 1.79 7.49
C GLY A 818 -13.65 3.28 7.42
N GLY A 819 -13.63 3.97 8.56
CA GLY A 819 -13.76 5.43 8.60
C GLY A 819 -15.18 5.95 8.72
N LEU A 820 -16.11 5.22 9.37
CA LEU A 820 -17.50 5.65 9.61
C LEU A 820 -17.63 7.09 10.11
N ILE A 821 -16.67 7.57 10.92
CA ILE A 821 -16.65 8.93 11.45
C ILE A 821 -16.60 10.03 10.37
N GLY A 822 -16.25 9.67 9.13
CA GLY A 822 -16.31 10.54 7.96
C GLY A 822 -17.74 10.90 7.54
N ALA A 823 -18.73 10.04 7.81
CA ALA A 823 -20.14 10.35 7.57
C ALA A 823 -20.73 11.30 8.61
N PHE A 824 -20.09 11.46 9.78
CA PHE A 824 -20.57 12.29 10.89
C PHE A 824 -19.49 13.31 11.31
N PRO A 825 -19.36 14.44 10.60
CA PRO A 825 -18.37 15.48 10.87
C PRO A 825 -18.42 16.02 12.31
N ASP A 826 -19.61 16.13 12.89
CA ASP A 826 -19.81 16.69 14.24
C ASP A 826 -19.79 15.63 15.36
N ALA A 827 -19.84 14.35 15.00
CA ALA A 827 -19.85 13.28 15.99
C ALA A 827 -18.50 13.19 16.72
N ARG A 828 -18.56 13.10 18.06
CA ARG A 828 -17.37 12.89 18.89
C ARG A 828 -16.88 11.44 18.87
N ARG A 829 -17.79 10.50 18.62
CA ARG A 829 -17.55 9.05 18.58
C ARG A 829 -18.52 8.39 17.60
N VAL A 830 -18.08 7.29 16.99
CA VAL A 830 -18.94 6.37 16.23
C VAL A 830 -18.74 4.93 16.72
N PRO A 831 -19.78 4.09 16.70
CA PRO A 831 -19.73 2.71 17.17
C PRO A 831 -18.88 1.84 16.25
N ARG A 832 -18.51 0.65 16.74
CA ARG A 832 -18.07 -0.44 15.86
C ARG A 832 -19.24 -0.86 14.97
N LEU A 833 -19.00 -1.07 13.68
CA LEU A 833 -19.98 -1.50 12.70
C LEU A 833 -19.62 -2.87 12.13
N SER A 834 -20.53 -3.82 12.20
CA SER A 834 -20.44 -5.12 11.51
C SER A 834 -21.57 -5.33 10.50
N VAL A 835 -21.42 -6.36 9.68
CA VAL A 835 -22.45 -6.84 8.75
C VAL A 835 -22.78 -8.30 9.02
N GLY A 836 -24.07 -8.58 9.25
CA GLY A 836 -24.65 -9.90 9.49
C GLY A 836 -24.06 -10.67 10.67
N GLY A 837 -23.41 -10.00 11.62
CA GLY A 837 -22.64 -10.60 12.70
C GLY A 837 -21.35 -11.29 12.23
N GLU A 838 -21.00 -11.19 10.95
CA GLU A 838 -19.91 -11.97 10.35
C GLU A 838 -18.60 -11.19 10.25
N LEU A 839 -18.65 -9.96 9.73
CA LEU A 839 -17.46 -9.13 9.49
C LEU A 839 -17.62 -7.75 10.13
N VAL A 840 -16.59 -7.30 10.85
CA VAL A 840 -16.48 -5.88 11.23
C VAL A 840 -16.02 -5.09 10.02
N VAL A 841 -16.80 -4.11 9.59
CA VAL A 841 -16.51 -3.27 8.43
C VAL A 841 -15.95 -1.91 8.82
N SER A 842 -16.26 -1.41 10.02
CA SER A 842 -15.68 -0.19 10.61
C SER A 842 -15.43 -0.40 12.11
N PRO A 843 -14.18 -0.38 12.59
CA PRO A 843 -13.92 -0.34 14.03
C PRO A 843 -14.44 0.96 14.66
N ALA A 844 -14.66 0.98 15.98
CA ALA A 844 -15.07 2.19 16.71
C ALA A 844 -14.03 3.31 16.57
N GLN A 845 -14.50 4.56 16.46
CA GLN A 845 -13.64 5.71 16.26
C GLN A 845 -14.05 6.92 17.11
N TRP A 846 -13.07 7.75 17.46
CA TRP A 846 -13.22 8.96 18.27
C TRP A 846 -12.54 10.14 17.58
N ARG A 847 -13.18 11.31 17.69
CA ARG A 847 -12.62 12.60 17.31
C ARG A 847 -12.07 13.27 18.56
N ILE A 848 -10.77 13.57 18.54
CA ILE A 848 -10.03 14.23 19.63
C ILE A 848 -9.74 15.66 19.17
N ALA A 849 -10.39 16.63 19.79
CA ALA A 849 -10.19 18.03 19.46
C ALA A 849 -8.84 18.54 19.99
N ALA A 850 -8.36 19.65 19.42
CA ALA A 850 -7.05 20.21 19.72
C ALA A 850 -6.92 20.68 21.18
N ASP A 851 -7.98 21.32 21.65
CA ASP A 851 -8.18 21.89 22.98
C ASP A 851 -8.38 20.82 24.07
N GLU A 852 -8.66 19.58 23.69
CA GLU A 852 -8.70 18.44 24.61
C GLU A 852 -7.34 17.82 24.89
N LEU A 853 -6.32 18.22 24.11
CA LEU A 853 -4.93 17.88 24.37
C LEU A 853 -4.27 18.99 25.21
N TRP A 854 -2.99 18.82 25.49
CA TRP A 854 -2.21 19.80 26.25
C TRP A 854 -1.73 20.96 25.37
N ALA A 855 -1.47 22.10 26.01
CA ALA A 855 -0.87 23.26 25.35
C ALA A 855 0.57 22.97 24.88
N PRO A 856 1.03 23.59 23.77
CA PRO A 856 2.42 23.52 23.34
C PRO A 856 3.38 23.91 24.47
N GLY A 857 4.40 23.08 24.71
CA GLY A 857 5.40 23.34 25.77
C GLY A 857 4.98 22.93 27.18
N ALA A 858 3.79 22.36 27.40
CA ALA A 858 3.36 21.89 28.72
C ALA A 858 4.39 20.93 29.37
N PRO A 859 4.55 20.96 30.71
CA PRO A 859 5.31 19.95 31.44
C PRO A 859 4.81 18.54 31.15
N GLU A 860 5.71 17.56 31.08
CA GLU A 860 5.31 16.19 30.70
C GLU A 860 4.33 15.55 31.69
N ALA A 861 4.43 15.85 32.98
CA ALA A 861 3.46 15.40 33.99
C ALA A 861 2.04 15.88 33.65
N ASP A 862 1.90 17.12 33.19
CA ASP A 862 0.62 17.69 32.79
C ASP A 862 0.10 17.02 31.51
N LYS A 863 1.00 16.69 30.57
CA LYS A 863 0.64 15.92 29.35
C LYS A 863 0.12 14.53 29.69
N VAL A 864 0.77 13.82 30.61
CA VAL A 864 0.33 12.50 31.09
C VAL A 864 -1.05 12.61 31.76
N THR A 865 -1.23 13.63 32.60
CA THR A 865 -2.49 13.92 33.29
C THR A 865 -3.62 14.22 32.31
N ALA A 866 -3.41 15.13 31.36
CA ALA A 866 -4.37 15.46 30.32
C ALA A 866 -4.76 14.23 29.50
N LEU A 867 -3.79 13.41 29.08
CA LEU A 867 -4.07 12.19 28.33
C LEU A 867 -4.83 11.16 29.19
N ALA A 868 -4.49 10.99 30.46
CA ALA A 868 -5.19 10.07 31.36
C ALA A 868 -6.65 10.48 31.58
N VAL A 869 -6.89 11.78 31.80
CA VAL A 869 -8.24 12.37 31.91
C VAL A 869 -9.01 12.14 30.62
N LEU A 870 -8.43 12.53 29.47
CA LEU A 870 -9.06 12.37 28.16
C LEU A 870 -9.49 10.92 27.90
N ARG A 871 -8.62 9.95 28.20
CA ARG A 871 -8.96 8.53 28.03
C ARG A 871 -10.13 8.10 28.90
N ARG A 872 -10.16 8.54 30.16
CA ARG A 872 -11.22 8.20 31.10
C ARG A 872 -12.55 8.85 30.69
N THR A 873 -12.54 10.14 30.36
CA THR A 873 -13.74 10.91 30.00
C THR A 873 -14.33 10.46 28.66
N ARG A 874 -13.48 10.17 27.67
CA ARG A 874 -13.90 9.74 26.33
C ARG A 874 -13.99 8.22 26.15
N ARG A 875 -13.73 7.44 27.20
CA ARG A 875 -13.65 5.97 27.17
C ARG A 875 -12.74 5.46 26.04
N LEU A 876 -11.61 6.12 25.81
CA LEU A 876 -10.67 5.72 24.75
C LEU A 876 -9.99 4.39 25.10
N PRO A 877 -9.92 3.44 24.16
CA PRO A 877 -9.17 2.22 24.38
C PRO A 877 -7.69 2.53 24.60
N ARG A 878 -6.97 1.63 25.26
CA ARG A 878 -5.52 1.80 25.49
C ARG A 878 -4.76 1.83 24.16
N PHE A 879 -5.11 0.94 23.25
CA PHE A 879 -4.42 0.78 21.96
C PHE A 879 -5.30 1.30 20.84
N CYS A 880 -4.76 2.28 20.10
CA CYS A 880 -5.46 2.93 19.00
C CYS A 880 -4.58 3.02 17.75
N PHE A 881 -5.20 3.19 16.60
CA PHE A 881 -4.60 3.77 15.41
C PHE A 881 -5.03 5.23 15.30
N VAL A 882 -4.10 6.17 15.43
CA VAL A 882 -4.37 7.60 15.37
C VAL A 882 -3.97 8.17 14.01
N ARG A 883 -4.79 9.06 13.45
CA ARG A 883 -4.60 9.73 12.15
C ARG A 883 -4.77 11.23 12.32
N ALA A 884 -4.05 11.99 11.48
CA ALA A 884 -4.18 13.45 11.39
C ALA A 884 -5.44 13.90 10.63
N ALA A 885 -6.02 13.02 9.79
CA ALA A 885 -7.24 13.26 9.02
C ALA A 885 -7.86 11.90 8.57
N PRO A 886 -9.13 11.84 8.12
CA PRO A 886 -9.80 10.60 7.71
C PRO A 886 -9.04 9.77 6.65
N GLY A 887 -8.32 10.42 5.73
CA GLY A 887 -7.48 9.76 4.72
C GLY A 887 -6.01 9.58 5.10
N ALA A 888 -5.57 10.14 6.24
CA ALA A 888 -4.16 10.12 6.62
C ALA A 888 -3.71 8.74 7.10
N LYS A 889 -2.38 8.51 7.04
CA LYS A 889 -1.78 7.24 7.44
C LYS A 889 -2.00 6.98 8.95
N PRO A 890 -2.49 5.79 9.33
CA PRO A 890 -2.70 5.45 10.74
C PRO A 890 -1.38 5.13 11.43
N VAL A 891 -1.19 5.71 12.61
CA VAL A 891 -0.05 5.44 13.49
C VAL A 891 -0.53 4.68 14.74
N PRO A 892 0.03 3.51 15.07
CA PRO A 892 -0.31 2.81 16.30
C PRO A 892 0.17 3.60 17.53
N VAL A 893 -0.71 3.74 18.53
CA VAL A 893 -0.45 4.46 19.78
C VAL A 893 -0.95 3.65 20.98
N ASP A 894 -0.09 3.48 21.99
CA ASP A 894 -0.46 2.99 23.32
C ASP A 894 -0.67 4.21 24.21
N LEU A 895 -1.93 4.62 24.41
CA LEU A 895 -2.28 5.82 25.16
C LEU A 895 -1.99 5.70 26.67
N ALA A 896 -1.48 4.56 27.14
CA ALA A 896 -0.96 4.37 28.50
C ALA A 896 0.58 4.31 28.55
N ALA A 897 1.28 4.81 27.53
CA ALA A 897 2.74 4.83 27.45
C ALA A 897 3.28 6.24 27.13
N LEU A 898 4.40 6.65 27.76
CA LEU A 898 5.03 7.95 27.49
C LEU A 898 5.39 8.21 26.01
N PRO A 899 5.82 7.22 25.20
CA PRO A 899 6.06 7.43 23.76
C PRO A 899 4.84 7.91 22.96
N ALA A 900 3.62 7.77 23.50
CA ALA A 900 2.41 8.29 22.88
C ALA A 900 2.40 9.81 22.81
N LEU A 901 2.90 10.51 23.83
CA LEU A 901 2.84 11.97 23.92
C LEU A 901 3.48 12.62 22.68
N ARG A 902 4.73 12.25 22.38
CA ARG A 902 5.46 12.73 21.21
C ARG A 902 4.85 12.28 19.89
N THR A 903 4.13 11.16 19.88
CA THR A 903 3.47 10.68 18.67
C THR A 903 2.21 11.51 18.39
N LEU A 904 1.43 11.84 19.42
CA LEU A 904 0.28 12.72 19.33
C LEU A 904 0.69 14.16 18.96
N GLU A 905 1.77 14.69 19.53
CA GLU A 905 2.31 16.02 19.16
C GLU A 905 2.65 16.09 17.66
N ARG A 906 3.38 15.10 17.14
CA ARG A 906 3.72 15.06 15.70
C ARG A 906 2.51 14.88 14.78
N LEU A 907 1.51 14.12 15.23
CA LEU A 907 0.27 13.99 14.49
C LEU A 907 -0.53 15.28 14.50
N ARG A 908 -0.50 16.03 15.62
CA ARG A 908 -1.12 17.35 15.75
C ARG A 908 -0.46 18.36 14.84
N GLU A 909 0.87 18.40 14.81
CA GLU A 909 1.65 19.23 13.87
C GLU A 909 1.25 18.96 12.41
N ALA A 910 0.95 17.70 12.06
CA ALA A 910 0.54 17.31 10.71
C ALA A 910 -0.95 17.51 10.39
N ALA A 911 -1.80 17.86 11.36
CA ALA A 911 -3.26 17.85 11.22
C ALA A 911 -3.88 19.19 10.76
N ALA A 912 -3.07 20.21 10.43
CA ALA A 912 -3.50 21.52 9.89
C ALA A 912 -4.83 22.04 10.50
N ASP A 913 -4.80 22.30 11.81
CA ASP A 913 -5.91 22.73 12.67
C ASP A 913 -7.07 21.74 12.92
N GLY A 914 -7.27 20.72 12.07
CA GLY A 914 -8.31 19.70 12.21
C GLY A 914 -8.11 18.72 13.39
N PRO A 915 -9.18 18.06 13.90
CA PRO A 915 -9.08 17.14 15.03
C PRO A 915 -8.34 15.84 14.67
N LEU A 916 -7.72 15.21 15.66
CA LEU A 916 -7.16 13.87 15.49
C LEU A 916 -8.28 12.82 15.49
N ILE A 917 -8.09 11.76 14.72
CA ILE A 917 -9.03 10.62 14.69
C ILE A 917 -8.32 9.41 15.29
N ALA A 918 -8.88 8.86 16.36
CA ALA A 918 -8.45 7.60 16.95
C ALA A 918 -9.41 6.49 16.55
N GLU A 919 -8.89 5.39 16.01
CA GLU A 919 -9.61 4.15 15.71
C GLU A 919 -9.14 3.07 16.70
N GLU A 920 -10.05 2.25 17.22
CA GLU A 920 -9.66 1.16 18.12
C GLU A 920 -8.70 0.17 17.44
N ALA A 921 -7.72 -0.36 18.18
CA ALA A 921 -6.91 -1.46 17.70
C ALA A 921 -7.70 -2.77 17.82
N LEU A 922 -8.16 -3.30 16.68
CA LEU A 922 -8.99 -4.51 16.60
C LEU A 922 -8.41 -5.53 15.59
N PRO A 923 -7.93 -6.71 16.04
CA PRO A 923 -7.81 -7.14 17.44
C PRO A 923 -6.77 -6.31 18.21
N GLY A 924 -6.97 -6.18 19.52
CA GLY A 924 -5.99 -5.56 20.40
C GLY A 924 -4.71 -6.39 20.53
N PRO A 925 -3.58 -5.81 20.98
CA PRO A 925 -2.35 -6.53 21.26
C PRO A 925 -2.58 -7.80 22.10
N GLY A 926 -1.98 -8.92 21.69
CA GLY A 926 -2.11 -10.21 22.38
C GLY A 926 -3.39 -11.01 22.08
N ARG A 927 -4.35 -10.44 21.34
CA ARG A 927 -5.63 -11.10 21.00
C ARG A 927 -5.64 -11.80 19.63
N SER A 928 -4.56 -11.66 18.86
CA SER A 928 -4.41 -12.35 17.58
C SER A 928 -4.29 -13.87 17.78
N PRO A 929 -4.88 -14.71 16.90
CA PRO A 929 -4.76 -16.16 16.98
C PRO A 929 -3.38 -16.69 16.56
N VAL A 930 -2.56 -15.88 15.89
CA VAL A 930 -1.24 -16.27 15.35
C VAL A 930 -0.15 -16.07 16.40
N ARG A 931 0.69 -17.09 16.56
CA ARG A 931 1.86 -17.13 17.45
C ARG A 931 3.16 -17.06 16.65
N ASP A 932 4.22 -16.61 17.29
CA ASP A 932 5.52 -16.46 16.65
C ASP A 932 6.62 -17.21 17.39
N ALA A 933 7.18 -18.24 16.73
CA ALA A 933 8.29 -19.04 17.28
C ALA A 933 9.55 -18.20 17.50
N LEU A 934 9.75 -17.12 16.72
CA LEU A 934 10.88 -16.19 16.90
C LEU A 934 10.81 -15.47 18.26
N HIS A 935 9.61 -15.38 18.82
CA HIS A 935 9.33 -14.72 20.08
C HIS A 935 8.68 -15.68 21.08
N HIS A 936 9.13 -16.94 21.10
CA HIS A 936 8.73 -17.94 22.08
C HIS A 936 7.21 -18.17 22.16
N GLY A 937 6.53 -18.18 21.01
CA GLY A 937 5.08 -18.40 20.92
C GLY A 937 4.24 -17.19 21.33
N ALA A 938 4.82 -15.99 21.40
CA ALA A 938 4.06 -14.77 21.69
C ALA A 938 3.06 -14.45 20.56
N ALA A 939 1.92 -13.82 20.91
CA ALA A 939 0.91 -13.43 19.92
C ALA A 939 1.37 -12.23 19.08
N VAL A 940 1.26 -12.38 17.76
CA VAL A 940 1.63 -11.38 16.75
C VAL A 940 0.39 -10.97 15.95
N ALA A 941 0.25 -9.68 15.63
CA ALA A 941 -0.84 -9.24 14.78
C ALA A 941 -0.77 -9.90 13.40
N ALA A 942 -1.92 -10.29 12.85
CA ALA A 942 -1.99 -11.01 11.59
C ALA A 942 -3.13 -10.49 10.71
N GLN A 943 -2.95 -10.61 9.40
CA GLN A 943 -3.92 -10.27 8.38
C GLN A 943 -3.87 -11.33 7.27
N LEU A 944 -5.02 -11.92 6.95
CA LEU A 944 -5.18 -12.88 5.88
C LEU A 944 -5.58 -12.16 4.59
N GLN A 945 -4.85 -12.39 3.51
CA GLN A 945 -5.27 -12.09 2.15
C GLN A 945 -5.91 -13.35 1.56
N LEU A 946 -7.22 -13.30 1.34
CA LEU A 946 -8.02 -14.39 0.80
C LEU A 946 -8.48 -14.03 -0.62
N ARG A 947 -8.23 -14.92 -1.59
CA ARG A 947 -8.77 -14.76 -2.94
C ARG A 947 -10.14 -15.44 -3.03
N VAL A 948 -11.16 -14.66 -3.38
CA VAL A 948 -12.54 -15.12 -3.52
C VAL A 948 -12.99 -15.09 -4.99
N PRO A 949 -13.85 -16.04 -5.44
CA PRO A 949 -14.27 -17.24 -4.71
C PRO A 949 -13.11 -18.21 -4.45
N CYS A 950 -13.12 -18.84 -3.27
CA CYS A 950 -12.06 -19.75 -2.85
C CYS A 950 -12.17 -21.09 -3.60
N ALA A 951 -11.03 -21.71 -3.90
CA ALA A 951 -10.92 -23.00 -4.58
C ALA A 951 -11.75 -23.13 -5.88
N ALA A 952 -12.03 -22.02 -6.57
CA ALA A 952 -12.82 -22.03 -7.81
C ALA A 952 -11.99 -22.55 -8.98
N ARG A 953 -12.60 -23.31 -9.89
CA ARG A 953 -11.91 -23.71 -11.13
C ARG A 953 -11.79 -22.50 -12.06
N PRO A 954 -10.58 -22.19 -12.58
CA PRO A 954 -10.39 -21.03 -13.46
C PRO A 954 -11.35 -20.99 -14.65
N ALA A 955 -11.63 -22.12 -15.29
CA ALA A 955 -12.50 -22.20 -16.46
C ALA A 955 -13.98 -21.90 -16.16
N GLU A 956 -14.50 -22.39 -15.02
CA GLU A 956 -15.88 -22.18 -14.60
C GLU A 956 -16.14 -20.70 -14.25
N LEU A 957 -15.21 -20.10 -13.50
CA LEU A 957 -15.29 -18.66 -13.20
C LEU A 957 -15.13 -17.81 -14.46
N ALA A 958 -14.24 -18.21 -15.37
CA ALA A 958 -14.05 -17.52 -16.65
C ALA A 958 -15.31 -17.56 -17.52
N ALA A 959 -16.05 -18.66 -17.54
CA ALA A 959 -17.31 -18.77 -18.29
C ALA A 959 -18.37 -17.77 -17.77
N ARG A 960 -18.48 -17.64 -16.44
CA ARG A 960 -19.38 -16.65 -15.80
C ARG A 960 -18.93 -15.22 -16.08
N ALA A 961 -17.64 -14.93 -15.92
CA ALA A 961 -17.07 -13.62 -16.23
C ALA A 961 -17.27 -13.26 -17.71
N ALA A 962 -17.10 -14.22 -18.61
CA ALA A 962 -17.30 -14.04 -20.04
C ALA A 962 -18.75 -13.74 -20.41
N ALA A 963 -19.72 -14.39 -19.75
CA ALA A 963 -21.14 -14.10 -19.94
C ALA A 963 -21.45 -12.65 -19.53
N ALA A 964 -21.11 -12.26 -18.30
CA ALA A 964 -21.31 -10.90 -17.81
C ALA A 964 -20.58 -9.84 -18.65
N LEU A 965 -19.39 -10.19 -19.17
CA LEU A 965 -18.60 -9.30 -20.00
C LEU A 965 -19.20 -9.12 -21.40
N ARG A 966 -19.80 -10.15 -22.02
CA ARG A 966 -20.48 -10.02 -23.32
C ARG A 966 -21.65 -9.05 -23.25
N ASP A 967 -22.46 -9.17 -22.19
CA ASP A 967 -23.59 -8.26 -21.95
C ASP A 967 -23.11 -6.81 -21.76
N TRP A 968 -21.95 -6.64 -21.13
CA TRP A 968 -21.33 -5.33 -20.95
C TRP A 968 -20.66 -4.79 -22.23
N LEU A 969 -20.02 -5.61 -23.06
CA LEU A 969 -19.33 -5.13 -24.26
C LEU A 969 -20.28 -4.75 -25.39
N GLY A 970 -21.47 -5.34 -25.46
CA GLY A 970 -22.36 -5.20 -26.62
C GLY A 970 -21.88 -6.05 -27.81
N PRO A 971 -22.51 -5.93 -28.99
CA PRO A 971 -22.15 -6.72 -30.17
C PRO A 971 -20.71 -6.40 -30.62
N PRO A 972 -19.98 -7.39 -31.18
CA PRO A 972 -18.63 -7.16 -31.69
C PRO A 972 -18.66 -6.11 -32.81
N PRO A 973 -17.58 -5.33 -32.98
CA PRO A 973 -17.51 -4.38 -34.08
C PRO A 973 -17.67 -5.11 -35.43
N PRO A 974 -18.29 -4.47 -36.44
CA PRO A 974 -18.23 -4.98 -37.80
C PRO A 974 -16.76 -5.08 -38.22
N ALA A 975 -16.38 -6.18 -38.87
CA ALA A 975 -15.02 -6.37 -39.36
C ALA A 975 -14.62 -5.18 -40.22
N ALA A 976 -13.51 -4.51 -39.87
CA ALA A 976 -12.96 -3.45 -40.70
C ALA A 976 -12.56 -4.06 -42.05
N ASP A 977 -13.08 -3.51 -43.15
CA ASP A 977 -12.54 -3.76 -44.47
C ASP A 977 -11.04 -3.42 -44.44
N PRO A 978 -10.16 -4.24 -45.04
CA PRO A 978 -8.74 -3.96 -45.07
C PRO A 978 -8.51 -2.66 -45.84
N GLN A 979 -8.39 -1.54 -45.12
CA GLN A 979 -7.92 -0.29 -45.69
C GLN A 979 -6.50 -0.51 -46.18
N THR A 980 -6.39 -0.58 -47.50
CA THR A 980 -5.16 -0.43 -48.26
C THR A 980 -4.37 0.75 -47.70
N THR A 981 -3.17 0.47 -47.22
CA THR A 981 -2.10 1.47 -47.08
C THR A 981 -2.06 2.33 -48.34
N PRO A 982 -2.12 3.68 -48.24
CA PRO A 982 -1.82 4.49 -49.41
C PRO A 982 -0.33 4.37 -49.67
N ASP A 983 0.01 3.57 -50.68
CA ASP A 983 1.33 3.56 -51.30
C ASP A 983 1.65 4.98 -51.76
N ALA A 984 2.67 5.56 -51.14
CA ALA A 984 3.32 6.76 -51.65
C ALA A 984 4.05 6.41 -52.95
N ARG A 985 3.37 6.54 -54.08
CA ARG A 985 4.02 6.76 -55.37
C ARG A 985 3.95 8.24 -55.68
N GLY A 986 5.12 8.86 -55.72
CA GLY A 986 5.28 10.26 -56.05
C GLY A 986 5.02 10.49 -57.53
N ASP A 987 4.20 11.48 -57.82
CA ASP A 987 4.24 12.19 -59.09
C ASP A 987 4.50 13.66 -58.78
N GLY A 988 5.65 14.12 -59.24
CA GLY A 988 6.14 15.46 -59.01
C GLY A 988 5.38 16.48 -59.85
N HIS A 989 4.98 17.58 -59.21
CA HIS A 989 4.79 18.88 -59.85
C HIS A 989 5.26 19.99 -58.89
N PRO A 990 6.05 20.98 -59.36
CA PRO A 990 6.69 21.98 -58.51
C PRO A 990 5.71 23.10 -58.08
N PRO A 991 6.00 23.84 -56.99
CA PRO A 991 5.04 24.75 -56.37
C PRO A 991 4.96 26.09 -57.11
N GLY A 992 3.75 26.42 -57.57
CA GLY A 992 3.37 27.73 -58.09
C GLY A 992 2.94 28.70 -56.98
N ARG A 993 3.37 29.95 -57.13
CA ARG A 993 3.32 31.09 -56.20
C ARG A 993 1.94 31.46 -55.62
N ILE A 994 1.96 31.76 -54.32
CA ILE A 994 1.41 32.93 -53.61
C ILE A 994 0.19 33.62 -54.24
N ARG A 995 -0.94 33.61 -53.52
CA ARG A 995 -1.82 34.79 -53.37
C ARG A 995 -2.49 34.79 -51.99
N THR A 996 -2.07 35.73 -51.16
CA THR A 996 -2.82 36.25 -50.02
C THR A 996 -4.07 37.00 -50.52
N PRO A 997 -5.17 36.99 -49.75
CA PRO A 997 -6.07 38.14 -49.70
C PRO A 997 -6.04 38.79 -48.32
N ARG A 998 -6.01 40.12 -48.36
CA ARG A 998 -5.99 41.06 -47.26
C ARG A 998 -7.42 41.52 -46.96
N GLU A 999 -7.73 41.66 -45.68
CA GLU A 999 -8.63 42.60 -45.00
C GLU A 999 -9.89 43.13 -45.71
N GLY A 1000 -11.05 43.00 -45.04
CA GLY A 1000 -12.12 44.00 -45.11
C GLY A 1000 -13.53 43.48 -44.81
N GLY A 1001 -14.12 43.92 -43.69
CA GLY A 1001 -15.58 44.12 -43.57
C GLY A 1001 -16.36 43.20 -42.61
N GLN A 1002 -16.51 43.63 -41.36
CA GLN A 1002 -17.68 43.36 -40.50
C GLN A 1002 -18.96 44.07 -41.04
N PRO A 1003 -20.18 43.90 -40.48
CA PRO A 1003 -20.71 42.94 -39.48
C PRO A 1003 -22.07 42.26 -39.84
N CYS A 1004 -22.43 41.23 -39.05
CA CYS A 1004 -23.76 40.69 -38.64
C CYS A 1004 -25.07 41.38 -39.13
N PRO A 1005 -26.21 40.64 -39.31
CA PRO A 1005 -26.86 39.97 -38.16
C PRO A 1005 -27.71 38.69 -38.40
N ARG A 1006 -27.87 37.95 -37.27
CA ARG A 1006 -29.07 37.23 -36.76
C ARG A 1006 -29.58 35.93 -37.43
N SER A 1007 -29.60 34.90 -36.56
CA SER A 1007 -30.63 33.88 -36.31
C SER A 1007 -31.13 32.97 -37.44
N ASN A 1008 -30.81 31.69 -37.33
CA ASN A 1008 -31.75 30.65 -36.87
C ASN A 1008 -30.99 29.47 -36.26
#